data_AF-A0A7M5UYM8-F1
#
_entry.id   AF-A0A7M5UYM8-F1
#
_cell.length_a   1.000
_cell.length_b   1.000
_cell.length_c   1.000
_cell.angle_alpha   90.00
_cell.angle_beta   90.00
_cell.angle_gamma   90.00
#
_symmetry.space_group_name_H-M   'P 1'
#
loop_
_entity.id
_entity.type
_entity.pdbx_description
1 polymer ?
#
loop_
_entity_poly.entity_id
_entity_poly.type
_entity_poly.pdbx_seq_one_letter_code
_entity_poly.pdbx_strand_id
1 'polypeptide(L)'
;SPQVKELTDITEQLPSRAQLASAFITYMGSQPEDIRRKYLKKFCQLVNIEEFDFKKFLSTESEQLVWKGEGLPSDMLSMENAMVILKDSSCPFLVDPSQQATEWLKKHLKEQRLEVINQQDSNFVTALELAVRFGKTLIIQEVDGVEPILYPVLRKDFTSQGPRFVVQIGEKGVDYNENFRIFLTTRNPNPELPPDVSSVVNEVNFTTTRAGLTGQLLALTLQMEKPELEIKKTELLQKEEDLKIQIAELEESLLESLANAEGNILENKELLDSLNKTKSSSSTIAQSLKDAHEVQASLDKERDAYLPLAEHGSAMYFVICDLAKINNMYRFSLSSFLQLFRRALESVKDKGEGSARIKRLEGATQALVYETVCRSLFKDDRLMFALHLVHGIYPKKFEKQEWDFFTGMIVSAVLQNKDSSLSSSLPQWVDEERVADVSNFKSTFSSLFSSLDLGNQQLWSTFGKSSKCEQEFPSSLNKVTPFQQLLVVQMLRPDRLQSAMNQFAAKSLELKALATSSVNLKRLMKETSSKEPILIIVSPGSDPSQELQELATQTVGADRYHQVAMGQGQSEIAMKLLSDCSKNGDWLCLKNLHLVTSWLPKLEKVLNGLQPHEGFRLWLTAETHPKFPTILLQSSLKVTLEAPPGIKKNMQRSYDSWSAKFVQEGNGSSRAQTLFALAWLHALVEERRNFIPQGWTKSYEFSMADLRAGADIIDRLYKMAGSGNIKWDFVHGLFENAIYGGRVDNVFDVRVLTSYLQKYFSETLSNGRGKGNLFPKTIQLPSSSNYKDIQDVISSLPEEDQPAYFGLPANIERAAQRNISSQVISQLKVMMRSSVGANKFDKDKWGSELAPILNLWKKLNQGSKVIQQKVSAPKDDERTQPVESFILLEHYNAIQLAQQVHASLSSLAKVIKGTQLVTKSVQEVAGALMHHETPGSWMKLWEGPEDPVQWLKAIMQKTNALSVWLEKIQGGSLLSSVLDLSELFHPDTFLNAFRQQTARLSKTPMDNLKLVSSWKSGGINGARHSIKLGGLQLEGCTFDGNALSENERNSPSVSAIPSCTVAWIPKEQAEPYPVDDCIALPIYYTIKREKIVAQLNVPAGGEPHKWIQCGAALFLKN
;
A
#
# COMPACT_ATOMS: atom_id res chain seq x y z
N SER A 1 -51.55 -17.39 -36.74
CA SER A 1 -51.41 -16.42 -35.65
C SER A 1 -49.98 -15.89 -35.65
N PRO A 2 -49.75 -14.58 -35.45
CA PRO A 2 -48.40 -14.02 -35.30
C PRO A 2 -47.60 -14.70 -34.18
N GLN A 3 -48.23 -15.03 -33.05
CA GLN A 3 -47.60 -15.77 -31.94
C GLN A 3 -47.15 -17.17 -32.33
N VAL A 4 -47.89 -17.87 -33.19
CA VAL A 4 -47.51 -19.21 -33.67
C VAL A 4 -46.30 -19.14 -34.62
N LYS A 5 -46.21 -18.08 -35.45
CA LYS A 5 -45.02 -17.85 -36.27
C LYS A 5 -43.82 -17.53 -35.40
N GLU A 6 -43.99 -16.63 -34.44
CA GLU A 6 -42.95 -16.25 -33.49
C GLU A 6 -42.45 -17.46 -32.67
N LEU A 7 -43.35 -18.32 -32.18
CA LEU A 7 -42.99 -19.56 -31.51
C LEU A 7 -42.25 -20.51 -32.44
N THR A 8 -42.69 -20.68 -33.69
CA THR A 8 -41.99 -21.54 -34.67
C THR A 8 -40.55 -21.03 -34.90
N ASP A 9 -40.38 -19.73 -35.11
CA ASP A 9 -39.08 -19.09 -35.32
C ASP A 9 -38.19 -19.18 -34.07
N ILE A 10 -38.76 -19.02 -32.86
CA ILE A 10 -38.04 -19.20 -31.59
C ILE A 10 -37.63 -20.66 -31.38
N THR A 11 -38.47 -21.61 -31.80
CA THR A 11 -38.19 -23.05 -31.64
C THR A 11 -37.03 -23.48 -32.53
N GLU A 12 -36.94 -22.95 -33.76
CA GLU A 12 -35.79 -23.17 -34.65
C GLU A 12 -34.48 -22.62 -34.05
N GLN A 13 -34.55 -21.48 -33.34
CA GLN A 13 -33.39 -20.86 -32.68
C GLN A 13 -33.10 -21.40 -31.26
N LEU A 14 -33.96 -22.28 -30.73
CA LEU A 14 -33.88 -22.78 -29.36
C LEU A 14 -32.54 -23.49 -29.05
N PRO A 15 -31.98 -24.37 -29.90
CA PRO A 15 -30.74 -25.07 -29.57
C PRO A 15 -29.58 -24.09 -29.35
N SER A 16 -29.47 -23.09 -30.22
CA SER A 16 -28.45 -22.03 -30.16
C SER A 16 -28.61 -21.16 -28.90
N ARG A 17 -29.84 -20.74 -28.58
CA ARG A 17 -30.13 -19.95 -27.37
C ARG A 17 -29.90 -20.77 -26.09
N ALA A 18 -30.25 -22.05 -26.09
CA ALA A 18 -30.02 -22.96 -24.98
C ALA A 18 -28.52 -23.21 -24.73
N GLN A 19 -27.70 -23.29 -25.79
CA GLN A 19 -26.24 -23.37 -25.66
C GLN A 19 -25.67 -22.11 -24.99
N LEU A 20 -26.11 -20.92 -25.39
CA LEU A 20 -25.69 -19.66 -24.76
C LEU A 20 -26.09 -19.60 -23.29
N ALA A 21 -27.33 -19.97 -22.97
CA ALA A 21 -27.83 -20.03 -21.60
C ALA A 21 -27.02 -21.01 -20.74
N SER A 22 -26.77 -22.22 -21.24
CA SER A 22 -26.00 -23.25 -20.53
C SER A 22 -24.55 -22.84 -20.31
N ALA A 23 -23.91 -22.23 -21.32
CA ALA A 23 -22.56 -21.71 -21.21
C ALA A 23 -22.46 -20.58 -20.18
N PHE A 24 -23.48 -19.72 -20.11
CA PHE A 24 -23.55 -18.65 -19.11
C PHE A 24 -23.62 -19.23 -17.69
N ILE A 25 -24.55 -20.15 -17.41
CA ILE A 25 -24.72 -20.76 -16.08
C ILE A 25 -23.45 -21.48 -15.63
N THR A 26 -22.79 -22.19 -16.54
CA THR A 26 -21.63 -23.04 -16.20
C THR A 26 -20.33 -22.25 -15.97
N TYR A 27 -20.08 -21.20 -16.75
CA TYR A 27 -18.77 -20.52 -16.75
C TYR A 27 -18.79 -19.08 -16.23
N MET A 28 -19.95 -18.41 -16.22
CA MET A 28 -20.01 -16.97 -15.99
C MET A 28 -20.43 -16.57 -14.57
N GLY A 29 -20.87 -17.52 -13.74
CA GLY A 29 -21.32 -17.27 -12.36
C GLY A 29 -20.31 -16.47 -11.52
N SER A 30 -19.01 -16.75 -11.65
CA SER A 30 -17.94 -16.10 -10.87
C SER A 30 -17.45 -14.78 -11.46
N GLN A 31 -17.75 -14.50 -12.73
CA GLN A 31 -17.16 -13.39 -13.47
C GLN A 31 -17.94 -12.08 -13.27
N PRO A 32 -17.25 -10.91 -13.27
CA PRO A 32 -17.90 -9.61 -13.22
C PRO A 32 -18.65 -9.27 -14.51
N GLU A 33 -19.63 -8.36 -14.41
CA GLU A 33 -20.54 -7.97 -15.49
C GLU A 33 -19.82 -7.57 -16.80
N ASP A 34 -18.72 -6.81 -16.72
CA ASP A 34 -17.97 -6.38 -17.91
C ASP A 34 -17.40 -7.56 -18.72
N ILE A 35 -16.92 -8.57 -17.99
CA ILE A 35 -16.39 -9.80 -18.57
C ILE A 35 -17.53 -10.64 -19.14
N ARG A 36 -18.65 -10.76 -18.41
CA ARG A 36 -19.87 -11.44 -18.90
C ARG A 36 -20.34 -10.84 -20.21
N ARG A 37 -20.49 -9.51 -20.28
CA ARG A 37 -20.94 -8.79 -21.49
C ARG A 37 -19.98 -8.97 -22.66
N LYS A 38 -18.66 -8.93 -22.41
CA LYS A 38 -17.64 -9.12 -23.44
C LYS A 38 -17.70 -10.52 -24.04
N TYR A 39 -17.83 -11.55 -23.22
CA TYR A 39 -17.89 -12.93 -23.69
C TYR A 39 -19.25 -13.28 -24.28
N LEU A 40 -20.36 -12.80 -23.71
CA LEU A 40 -21.70 -12.94 -24.31
C LEU A 40 -21.72 -12.37 -25.73
N LYS A 41 -21.20 -11.15 -25.94
CA LYS A 41 -21.07 -10.58 -27.30
C LYS A 41 -20.27 -11.47 -28.24
N LYS A 42 -19.16 -12.06 -27.77
CA LYS A 42 -18.36 -13.00 -28.55
C LYS A 42 -19.12 -14.30 -28.85
N PHE A 43 -19.84 -14.85 -27.89
CA PHE A 43 -20.61 -16.07 -28.08
C PHE A 43 -21.79 -15.84 -29.03
N CYS A 44 -22.48 -14.70 -28.94
CA CYS A 44 -23.51 -14.30 -29.90
C CYS A 44 -22.96 -14.21 -31.33
N GLN A 45 -21.76 -13.62 -31.51
CA GLN A 45 -21.08 -13.56 -32.81
C GLN A 45 -20.73 -14.96 -33.36
N LEU A 46 -20.34 -15.91 -32.50
CA LEU A 46 -20.00 -17.27 -32.92
C LEU A 46 -21.23 -18.10 -33.32
N VAL A 47 -22.34 -17.88 -32.62
CA VAL A 47 -23.60 -18.61 -32.81
C VAL A 47 -24.52 -17.91 -33.84
N ASN A 48 -24.09 -16.76 -34.36
CA ASN A 48 -24.79 -15.93 -35.35
C ASN A 48 -26.20 -15.48 -34.88
N ILE A 49 -26.28 -15.06 -33.61
CA ILE A 49 -27.47 -14.45 -33.00
C ILE A 49 -27.16 -12.96 -32.77
N GLU A 50 -28.01 -12.05 -33.24
CA GLU A 50 -27.79 -10.60 -33.13
C GLU A 50 -27.86 -10.11 -31.69
N GLU A 51 -28.89 -10.52 -30.94
CA GLU A 51 -29.06 -10.18 -29.53
C GLU A 51 -29.61 -11.38 -28.74
N PHE A 52 -29.03 -11.62 -27.56
CA PHE A 52 -29.48 -12.63 -26.61
C PHE A 52 -29.56 -12.00 -25.22
N ASP A 53 -30.77 -11.92 -24.67
CA ASP A 53 -31.01 -11.51 -23.29
C ASP A 53 -31.24 -12.76 -22.44
N PHE A 54 -30.23 -13.11 -21.64
CA PHE A 54 -30.26 -14.26 -20.74
C PHE A 54 -31.45 -14.23 -19.76
N LYS A 55 -31.81 -13.03 -19.28
CA LYS A 55 -32.85 -12.87 -18.26
C LYS A 55 -34.23 -13.22 -18.80
N LYS A 56 -34.57 -12.66 -19.97
CA LYS A 56 -35.86 -12.89 -20.62
C LYS A 56 -36.02 -14.32 -21.13
N PHE A 57 -34.92 -15.02 -21.40
CA PHE A 57 -34.95 -16.38 -21.91
C PHE A 57 -35.26 -17.43 -20.81
N LEU A 58 -34.69 -17.28 -19.61
CA LEU A 58 -34.80 -18.28 -18.53
C LEU A 58 -35.87 -17.97 -17.47
N SER A 59 -36.36 -16.74 -17.43
CA SER A 59 -37.32 -16.28 -16.43
C SER A 59 -38.36 -15.38 -17.07
N THR A 60 -39.57 -15.44 -16.56
CA THR A 60 -40.63 -14.49 -16.90
C THR A 60 -40.42 -13.17 -16.16
N GLU A 61 -41.02 -12.09 -16.66
CA GLU A 61 -41.00 -10.82 -15.94
C GLU A 61 -41.64 -10.96 -14.55
N SER A 62 -42.68 -11.79 -14.40
CA SER A 62 -43.34 -12.03 -13.11
C SER A 62 -42.40 -12.62 -12.04
N GLU A 63 -41.62 -13.65 -12.36
CA GLU A 63 -40.65 -14.25 -11.43
C GLU A 63 -39.61 -13.21 -10.96
N GLN A 64 -39.13 -12.38 -11.88
CA GLN A 64 -38.14 -11.35 -11.57
C GLN A 64 -38.69 -10.29 -10.61
N LEU A 65 -39.98 -9.96 -10.70
CA LEU A 65 -40.65 -9.00 -9.82
C LEU A 65 -40.85 -9.60 -8.43
N VAL A 66 -41.19 -10.88 -8.34
CA VAL A 66 -41.29 -11.60 -7.05
C VAL A 66 -39.94 -11.55 -6.31
N TRP A 67 -38.83 -11.83 -6.98
CA TRP A 67 -37.51 -11.79 -6.33
C TRP A 67 -37.16 -10.39 -5.81
N LYS A 68 -37.54 -9.33 -6.54
CA LYS A 68 -37.38 -7.94 -6.08
C LYS A 68 -38.24 -7.66 -4.85
N GLY A 69 -39.51 -8.07 -4.84
CA GLY A 69 -40.41 -7.95 -3.67
C GLY A 69 -39.91 -8.75 -2.45
N GLU A 70 -39.18 -9.83 -2.68
CA GLU A 70 -38.54 -10.60 -1.61
C GLU A 70 -37.30 -9.90 -1.03
N GLY A 71 -36.68 -8.96 -1.76
CA GLY A 71 -35.54 -8.18 -1.29
C GLY A 71 -34.22 -8.47 -2.03
N LEU A 72 -34.27 -9.15 -3.17
CA LEU A 72 -33.11 -9.26 -4.06
C LEU A 72 -32.74 -7.88 -4.62
N PRO A 73 -31.45 -7.49 -4.64
CA PRO A 73 -31.02 -6.26 -5.28
C PRO A 73 -31.43 -6.21 -6.77
N SER A 74 -31.85 -5.03 -7.23
CA SER A 74 -32.40 -4.83 -8.58
C SER A 74 -31.34 -4.66 -9.67
N ASP A 75 -30.06 -4.84 -9.35
CA ASP A 75 -28.97 -4.75 -10.32
C ASP A 75 -28.91 -5.97 -11.24
N MET A 76 -28.33 -5.76 -12.42
CA MET A 76 -28.21 -6.81 -13.45
C MET A 76 -27.50 -8.06 -12.94
N LEU A 77 -26.40 -7.87 -12.18
CA LEU A 77 -25.59 -8.98 -11.68
C LEU A 77 -26.38 -9.84 -10.69
N SER A 78 -27.05 -9.23 -9.71
CA SER A 78 -27.84 -9.98 -8.73
C SER A 78 -28.99 -10.76 -9.37
N MET A 79 -29.67 -10.18 -10.36
CA MET A 79 -30.74 -10.88 -11.11
C MET A 79 -30.19 -12.06 -11.92
N GLU A 80 -29.07 -11.87 -12.64
CA GLU A 80 -28.40 -12.96 -13.35
C GLU A 80 -27.93 -14.06 -12.39
N ASN A 81 -27.38 -13.68 -11.25
CA ASN A 81 -26.90 -14.62 -10.23
C ASN A 81 -28.04 -15.42 -9.60
N ALA A 82 -29.18 -14.77 -9.29
CA ALA A 82 -30.37 -15.45 -8.80
C ALA A 82 -30.82 -16.56 -9.76
N MET A 83 -30.78 -16.30 -11.07
CA MET A 83 -31.09 -17.31 -12.09
C MET A 83 -30.08 -18.46 -12.09
N VAL A 84 -28.78 -18.16 -12.01
CA VAL A 84 -27.73 -19.19 -11.93
C VAL A 84 -27.96 -20.09 -10.72
N ILE A 85 -28.29 -19.53 -9.55
CA ILE A 85 -28.52 -20.30 -8.31
C ILE A 85 -29.74 -21.21 -8.41
N LEU A 86 -30.84 -20.71 -8.97
CA LEU A 86 -32.11 -21.44 -9.00
C LEU A 86 -32.16 -22.51 -10.10
N LYS A 87 -31.47 -22.28 -11.22
CA LYS A 87 -31.53 -23.16 -12.41
C LYS A 87 -30.33 -24.12 -12.52
N ASP A 88 -29.26 -23.93 -11.73
CA ASP A 88 -28.11 -24.85 -11.73
C ASP A 88 -28.43 -26.17 -10.98
N SER A 89 -27.83 -27.25 -11.47
CA SER A 89 -27.90 -28.60 -10.90
C SER A 89 -26.73 -28.94 -9.97
N SER A 90 -25.68 -28.12 -10.03
CA SER A 90 -24.49 -28.18 -9.16
C SER A 90 -24.74 -27.41 -7.86
N CYS A 91 -23.89 -27.61 -6.85
CA CYS A 91 -23.97 -26.84 -5.62
C CYS A 91 -23.49 -25.40 -5.88
N PRO A 92 -24.33 -24.37 -5.70
CA PRO A 92 -23.89 -22.99 -5.78
C PRO A 92 -23.11 -22.60 -4.52
N PHE A 93 -22.00 -21.90 -4.73
CA PHE A 93 -21.18 -21.29 -3.68
C PHE A 93 -21.24 -19.78 -3.80
N LEU A 94 -21.89 -19.17 -2.83
CA LEU A 94 -22.30 -17.78 -2.81
C LEU A 94 -21.24 -16.94 -2.12
N VAL A 95 -20.53 -16.12 -2.89
CA VAL A 95 -19.67 -15.07 -2.36
C VAL A 95 -20.53 -13.83 -2.14
N ASP A 96 -20.99 -13.64 -0.92
CA ASP A 96 -21.89 -12.55 -0.53
C ASP A 96 -21.36 -11.81 0.72
N PRO A 97 -20.47 -10.82 0.53
CA PRO A 97 -19.94 -10.00 1.63
C PRO A 97 -21.02 -9.19 2.36
N SER A 98 -22.17 -8.93 1.72
CA SER A 98 -23.25 -8.09 2.23
C SER A 98 -24.36 -8.86 2.93
N GLN A 99 -24.38 -10.20 2.79
CA GLN A 99 -25.43 -11.12 3.21
C GLN A 99 -26.83 -10.87 2.62
N GLN A 100 -27.00 -9.91 1.70
CA GLN A 100 -28.31 -9.57 1.13
C GLN A 100 -28.88 -10.71 0.28
N ALA A 101 -28.05 -11.34 -0.56
CA ALA A 101 -28.48 -12.46 -1.39
C ALA A 101 -28.79 -13.69 -0.54
N THR A 102 -28.02 -13.90 0.54
CA THR A 102 -28.25 -14.98 1.48
C THR A 102 -29.60 -14.84 2.22
N GLU A 103 -29.94 -13.62 2.66
CA GLU A 103 -31.24 -13.36 3.30
C GLU A 103 -32.41 -13.46 2.32
N TRP A 104 -32.23 -12.99 1.08
CA TRP A 104 -33.21 -13.21 0.01
C TRP A 104 -33.48 -14.71 -0.20
N LEU A 105 -32.42 -15.51 -0.33
CA LEU A 105 -32.54 -16.95 -0.56
C LEU A 105 -33.27 -17.66 0.59
N LYS A 106 -33.02 -17.26 1.84
CA LYS A 106 -33.76 -17.78 3.01
C LYS A 106 -35.25 -17.44 2.96
N LYS A 107 -35.59 -16.24 2.50
CA LYS A 107 -37.00 -15.79 2.39
C LYS A 107 -37.71 -16.50 1.24
N HIS A 108 -37.05 -16.64 0.09
CA HIS A 108 -37.59 -17.34 -1.07
C HIS A 108 -37.84 -18.83 -0.80
N LEU A 109 -36.91 -19.50 -0.09
CA LEU A 109 -37.01 -20.92 0.25
C LEU A 109 -37.80 -21.21 1.53
N LYS A 110 -38.48 -20.21 2.11
CA LYS A 110 -39.14 -20.34 3.42
C LYS A 110 -40.30 -21.35 3.42
N GLU A 111 -40.97 -21.54 2.28
CA GLU A 111 -42.04 -22.54 2.15
C GLU A 111 -41.49 -23.98 2.03
N GLN A 112 -40.21 -24.14 1.70
CA GLN A 112 -39.54 -25.43 1.66
C GLN A 112 -39.00 -25.83 3.04
N ARG A 113 -38.63 -27.11 3.20
CA ARG A 113 -37.99 -27.62 4.43
C ARG A 113 -36.54 -27.15 4.52
N LEU A 114 -36.36 -25.92 4.98
CA LEU A 114 -35.09 -25.18 5.13
C LEU A 114 -34.41 -25.48 6.48
N GLU A 115 -33.09 -25.66 6.46
CA GLU A 115 -32.23 -25.65 7.65
C GLU A 115 -30.99 -24.78 7.39
N VAL A 116 -30.64 -23.89 8.31
CA VAL A 116 -29.48 -22.98 8.20
C VAL A 116 -28.49 -23.32 9.30
N ILE A 117 -27.25 -23.60 8.92
CA ILE A 117 -26.18 -23.94 9.86
C ILE A 117 -24.90 -23.16 9.56
N ASN A 118 -24.04 -23.01 10.56
CA ASN A 118 -22.70 -22.47 10.38
C ASN A 118 -21.69 -23.61 10.24
N GLN A 119 -20.67 -23.45 9.39
CA GLN A 119 -19.63 -24.46 9.17
C GLN A 119 -18.93 -24.89 10.49
N GLN A 120 -18.68 -23.93 11.39
CA GLN A 120 -18.00 -24.18 12.67
C GLN A 120 -18.96 -24.50 13.84
N ASP A 121 -20.18 -24.94 13.57
CA ASP A 121 -21.10 -25.37 14.64
C ASP A 121 -20.69 -26.75 15.16
N SER A 122 -20.77 -26.94 16.48
CA SER A 122 -20.61 -28.27 17.12
C SER A 122 -21.58 -29.31 16.58
N ASN A 123 -22.77 -28.88 16.15
CA ASN A 123 -23.82 -29.77 15.61
C ASN A 123 -23.75 -29.95 14.09
N PHE A 124 -22.72 -29.42 13.42
CA PHE A 124 -22.61 -29.40 11.96
C PHE A 124 -22.81 -30.78 11.31
N VAL A 125 -22.08 -31.79 11.79
CA VAL A 125 -22.13 -33.16 11.23
C VAL A 125 -23.53 -33.77 11.42
N THR A 126 -24.10 -33.63 12.62
CA THR A 126 -25.44 -34.17 12.92
C THR A 126 -26.53 -33.51 12.07
N ALA A 127 -26.48 -32.19 11.91
CA ALA A 127 -27.43 -31.46 11.08
C ALA A 127 -27.30 -31.85 9.60
N LEU A 128 -26.07 -32.02 9.09
CA LEU A 128 -25.81 -32.51 7.74
C LEU A 128 -26.39 -33.91 7.52
N GLU A 129 -26.15 -34.85 8.44
CA GLU A 129 -26.71 -36.21 8.38
C GLU A 129 -28.24 -36.20 8.31
N LEU A 130 -28.89 -35.38 9.15
CA LEU A 130 -30.35 -35.26 9.18
C LEU A 130 -30.90 -34.60 7.93
N ALA A 131 -30.24 -33.55 7.42
CA ALA A 131 -30.66 -32.84 6.22
C ALA A 131 -30.63 -33.77 4.99
N VAL A 132 -29.55 -34.54 4.83
CA VAL A 132 -29.40 -35.53 3.74
C VAL A 132 -30.46 -36.62 3.83
N ARG A 133 -30.70 -37.18 5.03
CA ARG A 133 -31.69 -38.25 5.24
C ARG A 133 -33.13 -37.79 4.98
N PHE A 134 -33.49 -36.59 5.45
CA PHE A 134 -34.86 -36.08 5.36
C PHE A 134 -35.13 -35.27 4.08
N GLY A 135 -34.13 -35.07 3.23
CA GLY A 135 -34.26 -34.27 2.01
C GLY A 135 -34.57 -32.80 2.32
N LYS A 136 -33.94 -32.24 3.34
CA LYS A 136 -34.06 -30.80 3.66
C LYS A 136 -33.15 -29.98 2.77
N THR A 137 -33.54 -28.76 2.47
CA THR A 137 -32.66 -27.77 1.84
C THR A 137 -31.75 -27.16 2.90
N LEU A 138 -30.43 -27.35 2.75
CA LEU A 138 -29.43 -26.93 3.73
C LEU A 138 -28.66 -25.70 3.23
N ILE A 139 -28.61 -24.64 4.03
CA ILE A 139 -27.77 -23.47 3.80
C ILE A 139 -26.64 -23.46 4.83
N ILE A 140 -25.40 -23.55 4.37
CA ILE A 140 -24.21 -23.50 5.23
C ILE A 140 -23.57 -22.13 5.11
N GLN A 141 -23.49 -21.40 6.22
CA GLN A 141 -22.88 -20.07 6.28
C GLN A 141 -21.43 -20.12 6.79
N GLU A 142 -20.67 -19.06 6.49
CA GLU A 142 -19.27 -18.87 6.90
C GLU A 142 -18.32 -19.96 6.36
N VAL A 143 -18.50 -20.33 5.09
CA VAL A 143 -17.65 -21.33 4.43
C VAL A 143 -16.41 -20.65 3.84
N ASP A 144 -15.35 -20.51 4.64
CA ASP A 144 -14.05 -20.01 4.16
C ASP A 144 -13.30 -21.05 3.30
N GLY A 145 -13.61 -22.32 3.51
CA GLY A 145 -13.12 -23.46 2.74
C GLY A 145 -14.08 -24.63 2.89
N VAL A 146 -14.19 -25.46 1.85
CA VAL A 146 -15.09 -26.62 1.87
C VAL A 146 -14.47 -27.74 2.68
N GLU A 147 -15.15 -28.17 3.75
CA GLU A 147 -14.67 -29.28 4.57
C GLU A 147 -14.63 -30.61 3.79
N PRO A 148 -13.62 -31.47 4.04
CA PRO A 148 -13.52 -32.78 3.39
C PRO A 148 -14.77 -33.65 3.50
N ILE A 149 -15.55 -33.51 4.58
CA ILE A 149 -16.79 -34.27 4.80
C ILE A 149 -17.88 -33.98 3.78
N LEU A 150 -17.83 -32.81 3.12
CA LEU A 150 -18.79 -32.42 2.10
C LEU A 150 -18.44 -33.00 0.71
N TYR A 151 -17.21 -33.46 0.48
CA TYR A 151 -16.76 -33.91 -0.84
C TYR A 151 -17.62 -35.04 -1.43
N PRO A 152 -17.96 -36.12 -0.68
CA PRO A 152 -18.79 -37.20 -1.23
C PRO A 152 -20.20 -36.72 -1.62
N VAL A 153 -20.77 -35.80 -0.83
CA VAL A 153 -22.09 -35.22 -1.08
C VAL A 153 -22.06 -34.30 -2.31
N LEU A 154 -21.02 -33.46 -2.43
CA LEU A 154 -20.86 -32.53 -3.54
C LEU A 154 -20.56 -33.26 -4.86
N ARG A 155 -19.69 -34.29 -4.82
CA ARG A 155 -19.36 -35.12 -6.00
C ARG A 155 -20.48 -36.07 -6.41
N LYS A 156 -21.49 -36.25 -5.56
CA LYS A 156 -22.57 -37.23 -5.75
C LYS A 156 -22.03 -38.66 -5.81
N ASP A 157 -21.10 -38.98 -4.91
CA ASP A 157 -20.46 -40.30 -4.78
C ASP A 157 -21.44 -41.31 -4.12
N PHE A 158 -22.47 -41.70 -4.88
CA PHE A 158 -23.54 -42.56 -4.40
C PHE A 158 -23.23 -44.05 -4.59
N THR A 159 -23.46 -44.83 -3.54
CA THR A 159 -23.49 -46.29 -3.62
C THR A 159 -24.94 -46.76 -3.66
N SER A 160 -25.29 -47.56 -4.68
CA SER A 160 -26.65 -48.09 -4.81
C SER A 160 -26.87 -49.27 -3.86
N GLN A 161 -27.84 -49.17 -2.96
CA GLN A 161 -28.35 -50.27 -2.14
C GLN A 161 -29.82 -50.54 -2.49
N GLY A 162 -30.04 -51.44 -3.46
CA GLY A 162 -31.38 -51.68 -4.00
C GLY A 162 -31.92 -50.44 -4.73
N PRO A 163 -33.13 -49.95 -4.40
CA PRO A 163 -33.69 -48.72 -4.99
C PRO A 163 -33.19 -47.43 -4.31
N ARG A 164 -32.38 -47.53 -3.24
CA ARG A 164 -31.92 -46.37 -2.47
C ARG A 164 -30.47 -46.05 -2.80
N PHE A 165 -30.16 -44.75 -2.83
CA PHE A 165 -28.80 -44.26 -2.88
C PHE A 165 -28.30 -44.00 -1.46
N VAL A 166 -27.07 -44.44 -1.17
CA VAL A 166 -26.39 -44.18 0.11
C VAL A 166 -25.14 -43.37 -0.17
N VAL A 167 -24.91 -42.32 0.62
CA VAL A 167 -23.72 -41.48 0.56
C VAL A 167 -22.91 -41.62 1.84
N GLN A 168 -21.59 -41.64 1.72
CA GLN A 168 -20.69 -41.75 2.87
C GLN A 168 -20.42 -40.35 3.44
N ILE A 169 -20.80 -40.11 4.69
CA ILE A 169 -20.56 -38.87 5.43
C ILE A 169 -19.68 -39.22 6.65
N GLY A 170 -18.38 -38.92 6.54
CA GLY A 170 -17.38 -39.37 7.51
C GLY A 170 -17.32 -40.90 7.59
N GLU A 171 -17.61 -41.47 8.75
CA GLU A 171 -17.60 -42.92 8.97
C GLU A 171 -18.96 -43.59 8.70
N LYS A 172 -20.05 -42.83 8.53
CA LYS A 172 -21.41 -43.36 8.37
C LYS A 172 -21.88 -43.34 6.92
N GLY A 173 -22.55 -44.40 6.50
CA GLY A 173 -23.39 -44.41 5.30
C GLY A 173 -24.78 -43.86 5.63
N VAL A 174 -25.21 -42.82 4.91
CA VAL A 174 -26.51 -42.17 5.10
C VAL A 174 -27.35 -42.30 3.84
N ASP A 175 -28.62 -42.67 3.99
CA ASP A 175 -29.58 -42.70 2.89
C ASP A 175 -29.73 -41.29 2.27
N TYR A 176 -29.44 -41.17 0.98
CA TYR A 176 -29.55 -39.93 0.22
C TYR A 176 -30.98 -39.76 -0.29
N ASN A 177 -31.60 -38.63 0.08
CA ASN A 177 -32.92 -38.25 -0.42
C ASN A 177 -32.78 -37.35 -1.66
N GLU A 178 -33.50 -37.66 -2.74
CA GLU A 178 -33.43 -36.92 -4.00
C GLU A 178 -33.87 -35.45 -3.88
N ASN A 179 -34.71 -35.12 -2.89
CA ASN A 179 -35.16 -33.74 -2.64
C ASN A 179 -34.10 -32.89 -1.93
N PHE A 180 -32.99 -33.48 -1.47
CA PHE A 180 -31.92 -32.75 -0.79
C PHE A 180 -31.26 -31.73 -1.71
N ARG A 181 -31.09 -30.50 -1.20
CA ARG A 181 -30.35 -29.41 -1.87
C ARG A 181 -29.42 -28.73 -0.87
N ILE A 182 -28.27 -28.29 -1.33
CA ILE A 182 -27.25 -27.65 -0.49
C ILE A 182 -26.79 -26.34 -1.13
N PHE A 183 -26.67 -25.29 -0.31
CA PHE A 183 -26.17 -23.97 -0.66
C PHE A 183 -25.02 -23.62 0.29
N LEU A 184 -23.90 -23.17 -0.25
CA LEU A 184 -22.74 -22.73 0.53
C LEU A 184 -22.64 -21.21 0.44
N THR A 185 -22.43 -20.52 1.56
CA THR A 185 -22.26 -19.06 1.57
C THR A 185 -21.01 -18.61 2.32
N THR A 186 -20.34 -17.60 1.79
CA THR A 186 -19.18 -16.97 2.41
C THR A 186 -19.29 -15.45 2.36
N ARG A 187 -18.81 -14.79 3.42
CA ARG A 187 -18.62 -13.33 3.46
C ARG A 187 -17.26 -12.90 2.92
N ASN A 188 -16.30 -13.83 2.83
CA ASN A 188 -14.99 -13.51 2.31
C ASN A 188 -15.07 -13.28 0.79
N PRO A 189 -14.76 -12.08 0.27
CA PRO A 189 -14.85 -11.80 -1.16
C PRO A 189 -13.88 -12.61 -2.02
N ASN A 190 -12.80 -13.12 -1.44
CA ASN A 190 -11.79 -13.93 -2.13
C ASN A 190 -11.55 -15.24 -1.36
N PRO A 191 -12.45 -16.22 -1.45
CA PRO A 191 -12.26 -17.53 -0.83
C PRO A 191 -11.15 -18.30 -1.58
N GLU A 192 -10.27 -18.97 -0.84
CA GLU A 192 -9.25 -19.85 -1.43
C GLU A 192 -9.83 -21.24 -1.67
N LEU A 193 -10.46 -21.43 -2.83
CA LEU A 193 -11.00 -22.74 -3.23
C LEU A 193 -9.92 -23.57 -3.95
N PRO A 194 -9.63 -24.80 -3.49
CA PRO A 194 -8.80 -25.73 -4.24
C PRO A 194 -9.42 -26.05 -5.60
N PRO A 195 -8.61 -26.32 -6.65
CA PRO A 195 -9.12 -26.63 -7.99
C PRO A 195 -10.06 -27.84 -8.01
N ASP A 196 -9.82 -28.81 -7.12
CA ASP A 196 -10.67 -30.00 -6.96
C ASP A 196 -12.11 -29.63 -6.56
N VAL A 197 -12.28 -28.64 -5.68
CA VAL A 197 -13.60 -28.15 -5.22
C VAL A 197 -14.24 -27.26 -6.28
N SER A 198 -13.44 -26.36 -6.87
CA SER A 198 -13.89 -25.44 -7.92
C SER A 198 -14.43 -26.15 -9.16
N SER A 199 -14.10 -27.43 -9.37
CA SER A 199 -14.64 -28.24 -10.47
C SER A 199 -16.04 -28.81 -10.22
N VAL A 200 -16.45 -28.92 -8.94
CA VAL A 200 -17.70 -29.57 -8.51
C VAL A 200 -18.74 -28.53 -8.07
N VAL A 201 -18.27 -27.35 -7.69
CA VAL A 201 -19.06 -26.28 -7.12
C VAL A 201 -19.09 -25.09 -8.08
N ASN A 202 -20.26 -24.49 -8.26
CA ASN A 202 -20.40 -23.29 -9.09
C ASN A 202 -20.26 -22.04 -8.23
N GLU A 203 -19.17 -21.30 -8.40
CA GLU A 203 -18.91 -20.05 -7.67
C GLU A 203 -19.76 -18.92 -8.26
N VAL A 204 -20.61 -18.30 -7.43
CA VAL A 204 -21.49 -17.19 -7.79
C VAL A 204 -21.14 -15.97 -6.95
N ASN A 205 -20.72 -14.90 -7.61
CA ASN A 205 -20.19 -13.72 -6.94
C ASN A 205 -21.21 -12.57 -6.88
N PHE A 206 -21.66 -12.21 -5.67
CA PHE A 206 -22.53 -11.06 -5.38
C PHE A 206 -21.76 -9.80 -4.98
N THR A 207 -20.45 -9.75 -5.27
CA THR A 207 -19.66 -8.54 -5.02
C THR A 207 -20.26 -7.35 -5.74
N THR A 208 -20.37 -6.23 -5.02
CA THR A 208 -20.99 -5.00 -5.51
C THR A 208 -20.29 -4.49 -6.76
N THR A 209 -21.05 -4.26 -7.84
CA THR A 209 -20.53 -3.66 -9.09
C THR A 209 -20.58 -2.14 -9.04
N ARG A 210 -19.85 -1.47 -9.94
CA ARG A 210 -19.88 -0.01 -10.07
C ARG A 210 -21.29 0.51 -10.36
N ALA A 211 -22.00 -0.14 -11.29
CA ALA A 211 -23.37 0.24 -11.63
C ALA A 211 -24.35 -0.03 -10.47
N GLY A 212 -24.23 -1.19 -9.81
CA GLY A 212 -25.07 -1.54 -8.66
C GLY A 212 -24.91 -0.56 -7.51
N LEU A 213 -23.67 -0.20 -7.17
CA LEU A 213 -23.40 0.79 -6.12
C LEU A 213 -23.90 2.18 -6.48
N THR A 214 -23.72 2.63 -7.73
CA THR A 214 -24.28 3.90 -8.19
C THR A 214 -25.80 3.93 -8.01
N GLY A 215 -26.49 2.84 -8.33
CA GLY A 215 -27.93 2.71 -8.09
C GLY A 215 -28.31 2.81 -6.61
N GLN A 216 -27.57 2.14 -5.73
CA GLN A 216 -27.80 2.18 -4.28
C GLN A 216 -27.56 3.57 -3.68
N LEU A 217 -26.46 4.22 -4.07
CA LEU A 217 -26.15 5.58 -3.61
C LEU A 217 -27.19 6.58 -4.11
N LEU A 218 -27.68 6.42 -5.34
CA LEU A 218 -28.74 7.26 -5.88
C LEU A 218 -30.07 7.09 -5.14
N ALA A 219 -30.44 5.86 -4.78
CA ALA A 219 -31.62 5.64 -3.94
C ALA A 219 -31.45 6.31 -2.56
N LEU A 220 -30.27 6.19 -1.95
CA LEU A 220 -29.96 6.80 -0.66
C LEU A 220 -29.98 8.34 -0.72
N THR A 221 -29.47 8.96 -1.78
CA THR A 221 -29.53 10.42 -1.95
C THR A 221 -30.97 10.89 -2.11
N LEU A 222 -31.79 10.19 -2.90
CA LEU A 222 -33.20 10.54 -3.11
C LEU A 222 -34.03 10.39 -1.83
N GLN A 223 -33.83 9.34 -1.06
CA GLN A 223 -34.50 9.15 0.23
C GLN A 223 -34.28 10.32 1.20
N MET A 224 -33.09 10.93 1.16
CA MET A 224 -32.72 12.02 2.05
C MET A 224 -33.11 13.41 1.49
N GLU A 225 -32.90 13.65 0.20
CA GLU A 225 -33.15 14.96 -0.42
C GLU A 225 -34.61 15.14 -0.84
N LYS A 226 -35.24 14.09 -1.41
CA LYS A 226 -36.61 14.12 -1.93
C LYS A 226 -37.35 12.78 -1.65
N PRO A 227 -37.71 12.51 -0.38
CA PRO A 227 -38.38 11.26 -0.01
C PRO A 227 -39.71 11.04 -0.76
N GLU A 228 -40.43 12.12 -1.08
CA GLU A 228 -41.69 12.04 -1.85
C GLU A 228 -41.52 11.42 -3.24
N LEU A 229 -40.39 11.67 -3.91
CA LEU A 229 -40.11 11.08 -5.22
C LEU A 229 -39.86 9.58 -5.11
N GLU A 230 -39.12 9.17 -4.07
CA GLU A 230 -38.82 7.76 -3.85
C GLU A 230 -40.09 6.99 -3.50
N ILE A 231 -40.94 7.53 -2.61
CA ILE A 231 -42.24 6.92 -2.26
C ILE A 231 -43.10 6.79 -3.52
N LYS A 232 -43.28 7.85 -4.30
CA LYS A 232 -44.05 7.81 -5.56
C LYS A 232 -43.49 6.79 -6.54
N LYS A 233 -42.17 6.69 -6.66
CA LYS A 233 -41.53 5.70 -7.54
C LYS A 233 -41.79 4.27 -7.05
N THR A 234 -41.65 4.02 -5.75
CA THR A 234 -41.95 2.70 -5.18
C THR A 234 -43.42 2.31 -5.34
N GLU A 235 -44.35 3.25 -5.13
CA GLU A 235 -45.78 3.01 -5.35
C GLU A 235 -46.11 2.76 -6.81
N LEU A 236 -45.47 3.47 -7.75
CA LEU A 236 -45.67 3.25 -9.17
C LEU A 236 -45.11 1.90 -9.62
N LEU A 237 -43.93 1.52 -9.12
CA LEU A 237 -43.36 0.21 -9.42
C LEU A 237 -44.24 -0.91 -8.87
N GLN A 238 -44.72 -0.82 -7.62
CA GLN A 238 -45.67 -1.80 -7.06
C GLN A 238 -46.95 -1.89 -7.88
N LYS A 239 -47.52 -0.75 -8.29
CA LYS A 239 -48.70 -0.75 -9.18
C LYS A 239 -48.40 -1.39 -10.53
N GLU A 240 -47.24 -1.10 -11.13
CA GLU A 240 -46.83 -1.73 -12.38
C GLU A 240 -46.67 -3.25 -12.22
N GLU A 241 -46.08 -3.69 -11.12
CA GLU A 241 -45.89 -5.10 -10.75
C GLU A 241 -47.23 -5.82 -10.59
N ASP A 242 -48.13 -5.26 -9.77
CA ASP A 242 -49.46 -5.82 -9.53
C ASP A 242 -50.27 -5.91 -10.84
N LEU A 243 -50.20 -4.87 -11.68
CA LEU A 243 -50.89 -4.86 -12.98
C LEU A 243 -50.33 -5.90 -13.94
N LYS A 244 -49.01 -6.13 -13.95
CA LYS A 244 -48.38 -7.18 -14.76
C LYS A 244 -48.73 -8.58 -14.27
N ILE A 245 -48.77 -8.80 -12.96
CA ILE A 245 -49.19 -10.08 -12.37
C ILE A 245 -50.66 -10.35 -12.73
N GLN A 246 -51.53 -9.34 -12.59
CA GLN A 246 -52.95 -9.47 -12.98
C GLN A 246 -53.12 -9.80 -14.46
N ILE A 247 -52.30 -9.25 -15.36
CA ILE A 247 -52.33 -9.66 -16.79
C ILE A 247 -51.98 -11.14 -16.93
N ALA A 248 -50.92 -11.61 -16.28
CA ALA A 248 -50.52 -13.01 -16.36
C ALA A 248 -51.59 -13.96 -15.81
N GLU A 249 -52.20 -13.62 -14.67
CA GLU A 249 -53.31 -14.39 -14.09
C GLU A 249 -54.54 -14.40 -15.01
N LEU A 250 -54.85 -13.28 -15.64
CA LEU A 250 -55.95 -13.18 -16.61
C LEU A 250 -55.67 -14.00 -17.88
N GLU A 251 -54.42 -14.04 -18.35
CA GLU A 251 -54.01 -14.88 -19.49
C GLU A 251 -54.06 -16.37 -19.15
N GLU A 252 -53.59 -16.76 -17.97
CA GLU A 252 -53.63 -18.15 -17.49
C GLU A 252 -55.07 -18.62 -17.26
N SER A 253 -55.91 -17.79 -16.64
CA SER A 253 -57.34 -18.08 -16.47
C SER A 253 -58.06 -18.22 -17.81
N LEU A 254 -57.68 -17.41 -18.82
CA LEU A 254 -58.22 -17.51 -20.17
C LEU A 254 -57.78 -18.80 -20.87
N LEU A 255 -56.52 -19.21 -20.70
CA LEU A 255 -56.00 -20.49 -21.21
C LEU A 255 -56.69 -21.68 -20.53
N GLU A 256 -56.86 -21.66 -19.22
CA GLU A 256 -57.54 -22.71 -18.46
C GLU A 256 -59.01 -22.80 -18.87
N SER A 257 -59.69 -21.65 -19.02
CA SER A 257 -61.09 -21.59 -19.48
C SER A 257 -61.25 -22.13 -20.91
N LEU A 258 -60.28 -21.89 -21.79
CA LEU A 258 -60.27 -22.42 -23.17
C LEU A 258 -59.93 -23.91 -23.22
N ALA A 259 -59.01 -24.37 -22.36
CA ALA A 259 -58.59 -25.77 -22.29
C ALA A 259 -59.67 -26.67 -21.69
N ASN A 260 -60.41 -26.18 -20.68
CA ASN A 260 -61.50 -26.90 -20.01
C ASN A 260 -62.84 -26.81 -20.76
N ALA A 261 -62.91 -26.07 -21.87
CA ALA A 261 -64.13 -25.94 -22.65
C ALA A 261 -64.37 -27.18 -23.53
N GLU A 262 -65.17 -28.12 -23.04
CA GLU A 262 -65.67 -29.25 -23.84
C GLU A 262 -67.02 -28.90 -24.50
N GLY A 263 -67.05 -28.82 -25.85
CA GLY A 263 -68.26 -28.57 -26.63
C GLY A 263 -68.14 -27.44 -27.66
N ASN A 264 -69.27 -26.97 -28.21
CA ASN A 264 -69.31 -25.88 -29.18
C ASN A 264 -69.04 -24.54 -28.47
N ILE A 265 -67.82 -24.00 -28.62
CA ILE A 265 -67.30 -22.79 -27.94
C ILE A 265 -68.23 -21.57 -28.13
N LEU A 266 -69.00 -21.53 -29.23
CA LEU A 266 -69.95 -20.46 -29.54
C LEU A 266 -71.25 -20.50 -28.70
N GLU A 267 -71.58 -21.63 -28.07
CA GLU A 267 -72.77 -21.78 -27.23
C GLU A 267 -72.50 -21.53 -25.74
N ASN A 268 -71.22 -21.50 -25.34
CA ASN A 268 -70.81 -21.30 -23.96
C ASN A 268 -70.81 -19.81 -23.58
N LYS A 269 -71.97 -19.31 -23.13
CA LYS A 269 -72.16 -17.91 -22.70
C LYS A 269 -71.22 -17.48 -21.57
N GLU A 270 -70.91 -18.36 -20.63
CA GLU A 270 -69.98 -18.05 -19.51
C GLU A 270 -68.57 -17.76 -20.02
N LEU A 271 -68.13 -18.50 -21.03
CA LEU A 271 -66.82 -18.30 -21.66
C LEU A 271 -66.79 -17.00 -22.47
N LEU A 272 -67.87 -16.65 -23.16
CA LEU A 272 -68.00 -15.41 -23.95
C LEU A 272 -68.05 -14.15 -23.05
N ASP A 273 -68.74 -14.24 -21.91
CA ASP A 273 -68.77 -13.18 -20.90
C ASP A 273 -67.43 -13.05 -20.18
N SER A 274 -66.78 -14.17 -19.83
CA SER A 274 -65.42 -14.19 -19.28
C SER A 274 -64.42 -13.56 -20.26
N LEU A 275 -64.47 -13.91 -21.55
CA LEU A 275 -63.57 -13.39 -22.58
C LEU A 275 -63.76 -11.87 -22.80
N ASN A 276 -65.00 -11.38 -22.79
CA ASN A 276 -65.28 -9.95 -22.87
C ASN A 276 -64.78 -9.20 -21.63
N LYS A 277 -64.95 -9.77 -20.43
CA LYS A 277 -64.45 -9.19 -19.17
C LYS A 277 -62.93 -9.19 -19.12
N THR A 278 -62.27 -10.26 -19.57
CA THR A 278 -60.81 -10.35 -19.68
C THR A 278 -60.28 -9.36 -20.70
N LYS A 279 -60.95 -9.20 -21.85
CA LYS A 279 -60.56 -8.22 -22.88
C LYS A 279 -60.70 -6.78 -22.41
N SER A 280 -61.80 -6.42 -21.74
CA SER A 280 -61.99 -5.06 -21.21
C SER A 280 -61.00 -4.75 -20.07
N SER A 281 -60.75 -5.73 -19.20
CA SER A 281 -59.79 -5.58 -18.09
C SER A 281 -58.36 -5.46 -18.64
N SER A 282 -57.96 -6.30 -19.60
CA SER A 282 -56.65 -6.23 -20.25
C SER A 282 -56.43 -4.91 -20.99
N SER A 283 -57.44 -4.37 -21.70
CA SER A 283 -57.31 -3.07 -22.37
C SER A 283 -57.15 -1.91 -21.38
N THR A 284 -57.86 -1.98 -20.26
CA THR A 284 -57.76 -0.96 -19.19
C THR A 284 -56.38 -1.01 -18.54
N ILE A 285 -55.89 -2.21 -18.22
CA ILE A 285 -54.57 -2.43 -17.63
C ILE A 285 -53.46 -2.00 -18.60
N ALA A 286 -53.57 -2.32 -19.90
CA ALA A 286 -52.59 -1.90 -20.91
C ALA A 286 -52.49 -0.37 -21.01
N GLN A 287 -53.62 0.34 -20.87
CA GLN A 287 -53.63 1.80 -20.85
C GLN A 287 -53.03 2.35 -19.56
N SER A 288 -53.34 1.76 -18.40
CA SER A 288 -52.72 2.13 -17.11
C SER A 288 -51.20 1.87 -17.09
N LEU A 289 -50.72 0.79 -17.71
CA LEU A 289 -49.29 0.52 -17.89
C LEU A 289 -48.61 1.58 -18.76
N LYS A 290 -49.28 2.02 -19.83
CA LYS A 290 -48.75 3.08 -20.70
C LYS A 290 -48.64 4.41 -19.94
N ASP A 291 -49.67 4.78 -19.18
CA ASP A 291 -49.65 5.98 -18.35
C ASP A 291 -48.57 5.89 -17.26
N ALA A 292 -48.40 4.72 -16.65
CA ALA A 292 -47.33 4.46 -15.68
C ALA A 292 -45.94 4.65 -16.30
N HIS A 293 -45.72 4.20 -17.55
CA HIS A 293 -44.45 4.41 -18.26
C HIS A 293 -44.15 5.89 -18.55
N GLU A 294 -45.17 6.69 -18.91
CA GLU A 294 -44.98 8.14 -19.11
C GLU A 294 -44.58 8.85 -17.80
N VAL A 295 -45.25 8.50 -16.70
CA VAL A 295 -44.91 9.01 -15.37
C VAL A 295 -43.52 8.55 -14.93
N GLN A 296 -43.17 7.28 -15.17
CA GLN A 296 -41.86 6.72 -14.88
C GLN A 296 -40.75 7.48 -15.63
N ALA A 297 -40.95 7.77 -16.92
CA ALA A 297 -39.99 8.55 -17.71
C ALA A 297 -39.80 9.98 -17.15
N SER A 298 -40.86 10.60 -16.62
CA SER A 298 -40.75 11.90 -15.95
C SER A 298 -39.98 11.83 -14.63
N LEU A 299 -40.21 10.78 -13.84
CA LEU A 299 -39.52 10.55 -12.55
C LEU A 299 -38.05 10.22 -12.75
N ASP A 300 -37.72 9.44 -13.79
CA ASP A 300 -36.34 9.10 -14.11
C ASP A 300 -35.55 10.34 -14.52
N LYS A 301 -36.14 11.30 -15.24
CA LYS A 301 -35.50 12.61 -15.51
C LYS A 301 -35.17 13.39 -14.24
N GLU A 302 -36.05 13.38 -13.25
CA GLU A 302 -35.78 14.05 -11.97
C GLU A 302 -34.71 13.32 -11.14
N ARG A 303 -34.67 11.98 -11.22
CA ARG A 303 -33.67 11.14 -10.57
C ARG A 303 -32.29 11.30 -11.21
N ASP A 304 -32.23 11.36 -12.54
CA ASP A 304 -30.98 11.49 -13.29
C ASP A 304 -30.22 12.79 -12.96
N ALA A 305 -30.93 13.81 -12.45
CA ALA A 305 -30.28 15.02 -11.94
C ALA A 305 -29.27 14.74 -10.81
N TYR A 306 -29.49 13.69 -10.00
CA TYR A 306 -28.61 13.29 -8.88
C TYR A 306 -27.62 12.18 -9.24
N LEU A 307 -27.69 11.63 -10.46
CA LEU A 307 -26.80 10.57 -10.92
C LEU A 307 -25.31 10.93 -10.84
N PRO A 308 -24.85 12.15 -11.18
CA PRO A 308 -23.43 12.52 -11.08
C PRO A 308 -22.85 12.36 -9.66
N LEU A 309 -23.64 12.69 -8.63
CA LEU A 309 -23.22 12.54 -7.23
C LEU A 309 -23.02 11.06 -6.87
N ALA A 310 -23.93 10.20 -7.34
CA ALA A 310 -23.86 8.76 -7.11
C ALA A 310 -22.69 8.11 -7.88
N GLU A 311 -22.44 8.53 -9.12
CA GLU A 311 -21.27 8.10 -9.90
C GLU A 311 -19.96 8.52 -9.22
N HIS A 312 -19.90 9.75 -8.71
CA HIS A 312 -18.77 10.26 -7.94
C HIS A 312 -18.54 9.44 -6.64
N GLY A 313 -19.61 9.15 -5.89
CA GLY A 313 -19.55 8.30 -4.71
C GLY A 313 -19.10 6.85 -5.00
N SER A 314 -19.61 6.28 -6.09
CA SER A 314 -19.22 4.93 -6.54
C SER A 314 -17.74 4.89 -6.94
N ALA A 315 -17.27 5.88 -7.71
CA ALA A 315 -15.85 5.99 -8.08
C ALA A 315 -14.94 6.06 -6.84
N MET A 316 -15.30 6.86 -5.82
CA MET A 316 -14.55 6.94 -4.57
C MET A 316 -14.44 5.59 -3.85
N TYR A 317 -15.53 4.83 -3.75
CA TYR A 317 -15.51 3.53 -3.07
C TYR A 317 -14.57 2.52 -3.72
N PHE A 318 -14.58 2.41 -5.05
CA PHE A 318 -13.69 1.47 -5.76
C PHE A 318 -12.21 1.87 -5.66
N VAL A 319 -11.91 3.16 -5.71
CA VAL A 319 -10.55 3.65 -5.42
C VAL A 319 -10.12 3.26 -4.01
N ILE A 320 -11.00 3.40 -3.01
CA ILE A 320 -10.71 3.03 -1.62
C ILE A 320 -10.48 1.52 -1.47
N CYS A 321 -11.20 0.69 -2.23
CA CYS A 321 -11.01 -0.76 -2.23
C CYS A 321 -9.64 -1.18 -2.77
N ASP A 322 -9.07 -0.43 -3.71
CA ASP A 322 -7.76 -0.71 -4.30
C ASP A 322 -6.60 -0.52 -3.30
N LEU A 323 -6.78 0.23 -2.21
CA LEU A 323 -5.74 0.44 -1.19
C LEU A 323 -5.31 -0.86 -0.49
N ALA A 324 -6.19 -1.89 -0.48
CA ALA A 324 -5.88 -3.20 0.07
C ALA A 324 -4.69 -3.89 -0.63
N LYS A 325 -4.32 -3.45 -1.85
CA LYS A 325 -3.14 -3.95 -2.59
C LYS A 325 -1.81 -3.52 -1.97
N ILE A 326 -1.77 -2.36 -1.31
CA ILE A 326 -0.56 -1.85 -0.65
C ILE A 326 -0.42 -2.46 0.74
N ASN A 327 -1.49 -2.39 1.52
CA ASN A 327 -1.51 -2.92 2.87
C ASN A 327 -2.83 -3.66 3.12
N ASN A 328 -2.74 -4.91 3.59
CA ASN A 328 -3.91 -5.72 3.89
C ASN A 328 -4.85 -5.06 4.92
N MET A 329 -4.33 -4.20 5.81
CA MET A 329 -5.11 -3.49 6.82
C MET A 329 -6.04 -2.41 6.24
N TYR A 330 -5.82 -1.97 4.98
CA TYR A 330 -6.61 -0.93 4.31
C TYR A 330 -7.87 -1.46 3.65
N ARG A 331 -8.59 -2.36 4.33
CA ARG A 331 -9.87 -2.90 3.87
C ARG A 331 -11.02 -2.18 4.55
N PHE A 332 -11.92 -1.64 3.73
CA PHE A 332 -13.10 -0.91 4.18
C PHE A 332 -14.35 -1.70 3.79
N SER A 333 -15.38 -1.65 4.64
CA SER A 333 -16.67 -2.23 4.33
C SER A 333 -17.53 -1.25 3.54
N LEU A 334 -18.42 -1.81 2.70
CA LEU A 334 -19.44 -1.03 2.04
C LEU A 334 -20.39 -0.37 3.04
N SER A 335 -20.76 -1.07 4.12
CA SER A 335 -21.65 -0.54 5.16
C SER A 335 -21.10 0.71 5.83
N SER A 336 -19.81 0.74 6.17
CA SER A 336 -19.17 1.93 6.72
C SER A 336 -19.14 3.07 5.70
N PHE A 337 -18.89 2.77 4.43
CA PHE A 337 -18.93 3.79 3.37
C PHE A 337 -20.33 4.40 3.20
N LEU A 338 -21.39 3.59 3.20
CA LEU A 338 -22.77 4.06 3.11
C LEU A 338 -23.16 4.94 4.30
N GLN A 339 -22.72 4.59 5.52
CA GLN A 339 -22.91 5.42 6.71
C GLN A 339 -22.17 6.77 6.61
N LEU A 340 -20.93 6.76 6.12
CA LEU A 340 -20.15 7.98 5.89
C LEU A 340 -20.82 8.86 4.82
N PHE A 341 -21.30 8.27 3.73
CA PHE A 341 -22.01 8.97 2.68
C PHE A 341 -23.30 9.61 3.22
N ARG A 342 -24.09 8.88 4.02
CA ARG A 342 -25.27 9.44 4.70
C ARG A 342 -24.92 10.63 5.61
N ARG A 343 -23.85 10.49 6.41
CA ARG A 343 -23.36 11.57 7.29
C ARG A 343 -22.91 12.79 6.49
N ALA A 344 -22.31 12.60 5.31
CA ALA A 344 -21.95 13.69 4.42
C ALA A 344 -23.19 14.46 3.95
N LEU A 345 -24.25 13.76 3.54
CA LEU A 345 -25.52 14.38 3.14
C LEU A 345 -26.16 15.19 4.28
N GLU A 346 -26.18 14.63 5.50
CA GLU A 346 -26.75 15.28 6.70
C GLU A 346 -25.95 16.52 7.15
N SER A 347 -24.64 16.55 6.88
CA SER A 347 -23.76 17.65 7.28
C SER A 347 -24.07 18.96 6.54
N VAL A 348 -24.52 18.88 5.28
CA VAL A 348 -24.78 20.05 4.45
C VAL A 348 -26.24 20.47 4.59
N LYS A 349 -26.53 21.43 5.47
CA LYS A 349 -27.92 21.89 5.76
C LYS A 349 -28.50 22.91 4.77
N ASP A 350 -27.68 23.44 3.86
CA ASP A 350 -28.09 24.52 2.95
C ASP A 350 -29.02 24.06 1.82
N LYS A 351 -30.20 24.71 1.72
CA LYS A 351 -31.23 24.52 0.67
C LYS A 351 -30.87 25.21 -0.67
N GLY A 352 -29.66 25.03 -1.18
CA GLY A 352 -29.38 25.46 -2.55
C GLY A 352 -30.14 24.60 -3.56
N GLU A 353 -30.64 25.17 -4.65
CA GLU A 353 -31.34 24.41 -5.69
C GLU A 353 -30.38 23.85 -6.76
N GLY A 354 -30.67 22.65 -7.24
CA GLY A 354 -30.08 22.05 -8.46
C GLY A 354 -28.58 21.76 -8.40
N SER A 355 -27.87 22.08 -9.49
CA SER A 355 -26.46 21.68 -9.73
C SER A 355 -25.46 22.24 -8.70
N ALA A 356 -25.71 23.43 -8.14
CA ALA A 356 -24.82 24.04 -7.14
C ALA A 356 -24.87 23.29 -5.78
N ARG A 357 -26.00 22.67 -5.45
CA ARG A 357 -26.14 21.80 -4.27
C ARG A 357 -25.36 20.50 -4.46
N ILE A 358 -25.47 19.89 -5.64
CA ILE A 358 -24.76 18.66 -5.99
C ILE A 358 -23.24 18.85 -5.85
N LYS A 359 -22.67 19.92 -6.40
CA LYS A 359 -21.23 20.20 -6.25
C LYS A 359 -20.78 20.38 -4.80
N ARG A 360 -21.61 20.99 -3.95
CA ARG A 360 -21.31 21.14 -2.51
C ARG A 360 -21.39 19.80 -1.77
N LEU A 361 -22.36 18.96 -2.13
CA LEU A 361 -22.47 17.60 -1.60
C LEU A 361 -21.30 16.73 -2.02
N GLU A 362 -20.86 16.81 -3.28
CA GLU A 362 -19.65 16.15 -3.78
C GLU A 362 -18.43 16.58 -2.96
N GLY A 363 -18.20 17.89 -2.79
CA GLY A 363 -17.08 18.41 -2.00
C GLY A 363 -17.12 17.99 -0.52
N ALA A 364 -18.30 18.02 0.12
CA ALA A 364 -18.46 17.59 1.51
C ALA A 364 -18.24 16.08 1.69
N THR A 365 -18.76 15.27 0.76
CA THR A 365 -18.56 13.82 0.74
C THR A 365 -17.08 13.50 0.57
N GLN A 366 -16.43 14.13 -0.40
CA GLN A 366 -15.01 13.94 -0.67
C GLN A 366 -14.15 14.30 0.55
N ALA A 367 -14.42 15.43 1.21
CA ALA A 367 -13.68 15.85 2.40
C ALA A 367 -13.85 14.88 3.58
N LEU A 368 -15.08 14.43 3.84
CA LEU A 368 -15.37 13.51 4.96
C LEU A 368 -14.78 12.12 4.72
N VAL A 369 -14.90 11.61 3.49
CA VAL A 369 -14.31 10.33 3.08
C VAL A 369 -12.79 10.40 3.16
N TYR A 370 -12.17 11.47 2.64
CA TYR A 370 -10.73 11.67 2.72
C TYR A 370 -10.23 11.73 4.17
N GLU A 371 -10.88 12.51 5.04
CA GLU A 371 -10.50 12.61 6.46
C GLU A 371 -10.60 11.25 7.17
N THR A 372 -11.67 10.50 6.93
CA THR A 372 -11.89 9.20 7.57
C THR A 372 -10.89 8.16 7.09
N VAL A 373 -10.66 8.07 5.77
CA VAL A 373 -9.68 7.13 5.21
C VAL A 373 -8.28 7.51 5.66
N CYS A 374 -7.84 8.77 5.55
CA CYS A 374 -6.52 9.20 5.99
C CYS A 374 -6.25 9.00 7.49
N ARG A 375 -7.29 8.94 8.33
CA ARG A 375 -7.16 8.57 9.75
C ARG A 375 -6.76 7.10 9.95
N SER A 376 -7.06 6.24 8.98
CA SER A 376 -6.71 4.82 8.99
C SER A 376 -5.42 4.51 8.21
N LEU A 377 -4.84 5.48 7.49
CA LEU A 377 -3.61 5.33 6.73
C LEU A 377 -2.39 5.80 7.52
N PHE A 378 -1.26 5.13 7.32
CA PHE A 378 0.04 5.66 7.72
C PHE A 378 0.33 6.96 6.96
N LYS A 379 1.11 7.87 7.56
CA LYS A 379 1.44 9.15 6.93
C LYS A 379 2.08 9.00 5.55
N ASP A 380 2.96 8.02 5.40
CA ASP A 380 3.71 7.78 4.16
C ASP A 380 2.78 7.48 2.98
N ASP A 381 1.64 6.84 3.26
CA ASP A 381 0.68 6.42 2.24
C ASP A 381 -0.35 7.51 1.88
N ARG A 382 -0.46 8.60 2.67
CA ARG A 382 -1.51 9.62 2.45
C ARG A 382 -1.35 10.37 1.14
N LEU A 383 -0.12 10.65 0.72
CA LEU A 383 0.16 11.36 -0.53
C LEU A 383 -0.14 10.48 -1.74
N MET A 384 0.28 9.21 -1.68
CA MET A 384 -0.05 8.20 -2.68
C MET A 384 -1.57 8.06 -2.82
N PHE A 385 -2.31 7.97 -1.71
CA PHE A 385 -3.77 7.86 -1.74
C PHE A 385 -4.40 9.09 -2.38
N ALA A 386 -3.96 10.29 -2.02
CA ALA A 386 -4.50 11.53 -2.57
C ALA A 386 -4.34 11.59 -4.10
N LEU A 387 -3.18 11.20 -4.63
CA LEU A 387 -2.93 11.15 -6.08
C LEU A 387 -3.77 10.08 -6.78
N HIS A 388 -3.90 8.90 -6.17
CA HIS A 388 -4.72 7.81 -6.70
C HIS A 388 -6.21 8.17 -6.72
N LEU A 389 -6.68 8.88 -5.69
CA LEU A 389 -8.04 9.41 -5.60
C LEU A 389 -8.32 10.42 -6.71
N VAL A 390 -7.40 11.36 -6.97
CA VAL A 390 -7.54 12.32 -8.07
C VAL A 390 -7.59 11.60 -9.42
N HIS A 391 -6.72 10.60 -9.64
CA HIS A 391 -6.70 9.81 -10.87
C HIS A 391 -7.99 9.02 -11.09
N GLY A 392 -8.52 8.39 -10.03
CA GLY A 392 -9.76 7.60 -10.10
C GLY A 392 -11.03 8.43 -10.28
N ILE A 393 -11.14 9.59 -9.62
CA ILE A 393 -12.32 10.47 -9.69
C ILE A 393 -12.31 11.32 -10.97
N TYR A 394 -11.15 11.87 -11.35
CA TYR A 394 -11.02 12.85 -12.43
C TYR A 394 -10.12 12.36 -13.56
N PRO A 395 -10.45 11.24 -14.25
CA PRO A 395 -9.61 10.71 -15.33
C PRO A 395 -9.47 11.69 -16.50
N LYS A 396 -10.43 12.61 -16.68
CA LYS A 396 -10.41 13.65 -17.72
C LYS A 396 -9.30 14.72 -17.53
N LYS A 397 -8.67 14.80 -16.35
CA LYS A 397 -7.57 15.74 -16.08
C LYS A 397 -6.23 15.28 -16.63
N PHE A 398 -6.13 14.03 -17.11
CA PHE A 398 -4.90 13.41 -17.59
C PHE A 398 -5.05 13.10 -19.08
N GLU A 399 -4.08 13.52 -19.90
CA GLU A 399 -4.02 13.11 -21.30
C GLU A 399 -3.44 11.68 -21.43
N LYS A 400 -3.58 11.09 -22.62
CA LYS A 400 -3.08 9.72 -22.87
C LYS A 400 -1.58 9.64 -22.61
N GLN A 401 -1.14 8.58 -21.92
CA GLN A 401 0.27 8.29 -21.59
C GLN A 401 0.94 9.22 -20.57
N GLU A 402 0.32 10.32 -20.14
CA GLU A 402 0.91 11.23 -19.15
C GLU A 402 1.11 10.54 -17.79
N TRP A 403 0.11 9.78 -17.34
CA TRP A 403 0.17 9.06 -16.07
C TRP A 403 1.16 7.88 -16.10
N ASP A 404 1.23 7.16 -17.23
CA ASP A 404 2.19 6.07 -17.45
C ASP A 404 3.64 6.58 -17.48
N PHE A 405 3.84 7.79 -18.01
CA PHE A 405 5.14 8.47 -17.97
C PHE A 405 5.48 8.91 -16.54
N PHE A 406 4.55 9.56 -15.84
CA PHE A 406 4.74 10.02 -14.46
C PHE A 406 5.18 8.87 -13.54
N THR A 407 4.51 7.74 -13.69
CA THR A 407 4.81 6.52 -12.93
C THR A 407 6.02 5.77 -13.47
N GLY A 408 6.62 6.14 -14.60
CA GLY A 408 7.81 5.50 -15.15
C GLY A 408 7.57 4.08 -15.69
N MET A 409 6.33 3.77 -16.11
CA MET A 409 6.00 2.52 -16.80
C MET A 409 6.46 2.54 -18.27
N ILE A 410 6.61 3.73 -18.85
CA ILE A 410 7.19 3.90 -20.17
C ILE A 410 8.71 3.64 -20.07
N VAL A 411 9.11 2.40 -20.33
CA VAL A 411 10.52 2.06 -20.51
C VAL A 411 11.01 2.74 -21.77
N SER A 412 11.83 3.76 -21.58
CA SER A 412 12.38 4.56 -22.65
C SER A 412 13.03 3.73 -23.76
N ALA A 413 12.70 4.10 -25.00
CA ALA A 413 13.38 3.74 -26.23
C ALA A 413 14.75 4.43 -26.41
N VAL A 414 15.35 5.05 -25.38
CA VAL A 414 16.71 5.64 -25.42
C VAL A 414 17.80 4.59 -25.67
N LEU A 415 17.48 3.30 -25.56
CA LEU A 415 18.35 2.22 -26.06
C LEU A 415 18.24 1.97 -27.58
N GLN A 416 17.53 2.80 -28.36
CA GLN A 416 17.54 2.69 -29.82
C GLN A 416 18.69 3.49 -30.44
N ASN A 417 19.06 4.65 -29.90
CA ASN A 417 20.07 5.50 -30.53
C ASN A 417 21.20 5.85 -29.56
N LYS A 418 22.34 5.18 -29.74
CA LYS A 418 23.67 5.64 -29.33
C LYS A 418 24.15 6.84 -30.18
N ASP A 419 23.25 7.51 -30.90
CA ASP A 419 23.61 8.69 -31.66
C ASP A 419 23.71 9.87 -30.72
N SER A 420 24.95 10.32 -30.55
CA SER A 420 25.39 11.61 -30.03
C SER A 420 24.75 12.85 -30.70
N SER A 421 23.76 12.67 -31.59
CA SER A 421 23.01 13.71 -32.29
C SER A 421 21.73 14.15 -31.57
N LEU A 422 21.23 13.38 -30.59
CA LEU A 422 20.09 13.79 -29.76
C LEU A 422 20.51 14.66 -28.57
N SER A 423 21.74 14.47 -28.07
CA SER A 423 22.35 15.28 -27.01
C SER A 423 22.74 16.69 -27.46
N SER A 424 22.94 16.92 -28.76
CA SER A 424 23.35 18.23 -29.30
C SER A 424 22.22 19.25 -29.42
N SER A 425 20.95 18.85 -29.18
CA SER A 425 19.77 19.73 -29.24
C SER A 425 19.22 20.15 -27.88
N LEU A 426 19.88 19.75 -26.79
CA LEU A 426 19.45 20.06 -25.42
C LEU A 426 20.16 21.32 -24.91
N PRO A 427 19.50 22.17 -24.10
CA PRO A 427 20.13 23.35 -23.55
C PRO A 427 21.31 22.99 -22.64
N GLN A 428 22.45 23.70 -22.79
CA GLN A 428 23.67 23.47 -22.01
C GLN A 428 23.52 23.70 -20.50
N TRP A 429 22.43 24.32 -20.04
CA TRP A 429 22.18 24.61 -18.63
C TRP A 429 21.58 23.42 -17.84
N VAL A 430 21.16 22.35 -18.53
CA VAL A 430 20.60 21.15 -17.89
C VAL A 430 21.72 20.28 -17.33
N ASP A 431 21.59 19.86 -16.08
CA ASP A 431 22.57 18.96 -15.42
C ASP A 431 22.75 17.64 -16.20
N GLU A 432 23.99 17.16 -16.30
CA GLU A 432 24.33 15.93 -17.04
C GLU A 432 23.52 14.70 -16.56
N GLU A 433 23.18 14.64 -15.27
CA GLU A 433 22.35 13.59 -14.69
C GLU A 433 20.90 13.59 -15.21
N ARG A 434 20.39 14.73 -15.69
CA ARG A 434 18.99 14.91 -16.11
C ARG A 434 18.79 14.81 -17.61
N VAL A 435 19.87 14.79 -18.38
CA VAL A 435 19.85 14.70 -19.86
C VAL A 435 19.05 13.50 -20.36
N ALA A 436 19.17 12.35 -19.69
CA ALA A 436 18.42 11.15 -20.03
C ALA A 436 16.90 11.33 -19.86
N ASP A 437 16.47 11.96 -18.76
CA ASP A 437 15.06 12.16 -18.45
C ASP A 437 14.41 13.21 -19.36
N VAL A 438 15.13 14.28 -19.69
CA VAL A 438 14.66 15.30 -20.65
C VAL A 438 14.54 14.70 -22.06
N SER A 439 15.46 13.82 -22.45
CA SER A 439 15.40 13.10 -23.73
C SER A 439 14.19 12.16 -23.80
N ASN A 440 13.88 11.46 -22.70
CA ASN A 440 12.68 10.62 -22.58
C ASN A 440 11.40 11.44 -22.70
N PHE A 441 11.36 12.61 -22.06
CA PHE A 441 10.21 13.50 -22.13
C PHE A 441 10.00 14.03 -23.56
N LYS A 442 11.06 14.41 -24.26
CA LYS A 442 11.00 14.89 -25.65
C LYS A 442 10.46 13.83 -26.62
N SER A 443 10.85 12.57 -26.45
CA SER A 443 10.39 11.48 -27.33
C SER A 443 8.92 11.10 -27.08
N THR A 444 8.46 11.21 -25.83
CA THR A 444 7.08 10.87 -25.43
C THR A 444 6.11 12.02 -25.70
N PHE A 445 6.48 13.26 -25.38
CA PHE A 445 5.63 14.45 -25.48
C PHE A 445 6.27 15.54 -26.34
N SER A 446 6.35 15.31 -27.65
CA SER A 446 6.98 16.24 -28.60
C SER A 446 6.25 17.59 -28.68
N SER A 447 4.91 17.60 -28.61
CA SER A 447 4.08 18.80 -28.60
C SER A 447 4.30 19.64 -27.33
N LEU A 448 4.32 19.00 -26.17
CA LEU A 448 4.55 19.66 -24.87
C LEU A 448 5.99 20.18 -24.77
N PHE A 449 6.97 19.42 -25.24
CA PHE A 449 8.37 19.89 -25.29
C PHE A 449 8.51 21.16 -26.15
N SER A 450 7.82 21.23 -27.28
CA SER A 450 7.83 22.42 -28.14
C SER A 450 7.14 23.64 -27.52
N SER A 451 6.11 23.44 -26.70
CA SER A 451 5.39 24.54 -26.05
C SER A 451 6.12 25.12 -24.83
N LEU A 452 7.02 24.35 -24.21
CA LEU A 452 7.80 24.77 -23.03
C LEU A 452 8.97 25.71 -23.36
N ASP A 453 9.42 25.76 -24.63
CA ASP A 453 10.55 26.59 -25.09
C ASP A 453 11.74 26.60 -24.12
N LEU A 454 12.32 25.41 -23.87
CA LEU A 454 13.46 25.22 -22.96
C LEU A 454 14.74 25.96 -23.41
N GLY A 455 14.73 26.57 -24.60
CA GLY A 455 15.78 27.46 -25.10
C GLY A 455 15.86 28.79 -24.33
N ASN A 456 14.79 29.21 -23.66
CA ASN A 456 14.79 30.44 -22.86
C ASN A 456 15.47 30.25 -21.49
N GLN A 457 16.80 30.35 -21.48
CA GLN A 457 17.64 30.11 -20.29
C GLN A 457 17.31 31.03 -19.10
N GLN A 458 16.82 32.26 -19.32
CA GLN A 458 16.53 33.21 -18.22
C GLN A 458 15.32 32.80 -17.39
N LEU A 459 14.24 32.33 -18.04
CA LEU A 459 13.05 31.83 -17.35
C LEU A 459 13.37 30.58 -16.53
N TRP A 460 14.03 29.60 -17.16
CA TRP A 460 14.31 28.32 -16.53
C TRP A 460 15.41 28.37 -15.48
N SER A 461 16.38 29.29 -15.59
CA SER A 461 17.36 29.53 -14.52
C SER A 461 16.73 30.20 -13.28
N THR A 462 15.72 31.06 -13.47
CA THR A 462 14.95 31.64 -12.35
C THR A 462 14.14 30.54 -11.65
N PHE A 463 13.46 29.70 -12.42
CA PHE A 463 12.76 28.52 -11.90
C PHE A 463 13.70 27.55 -11.17
N GLY A 464 14.87 27.26 -11.75
CA GLY A 464 15.87 26.37 -11.17
C GLY A 464 16.42 26.88 -9.83
N LYS A 465 16.64 28.19 -9.68
CA LYS A 465 17.15 28.83 -8.45
C LYS A 465 16.07 29.04 -7.37
N SER A 466 14.79 29.06 -7.74
CA SER A 466 13.71 29.30 -6.78
C SER A 466 13.64 28.19 -5.72
N SER A 467 13.35 28.57 -4.47
CA SER A 467 13.14 27.62 -3.38
C SER A 467 11.75 26.98 -3.40
N LYS A 468 10.78 27.62 -4.07
CA LYS A 468 9.38 27.19 -4.21
C LYS A 468 8.98 27.17 -5.67
N CYS A 469 9.75 26.44 -6.48
CA CYS A 469 9.56 26.38 -7.94
C CYS A 469 8.15 25.91 -8.34
N GLU A 470 7.49 25.11 -7.51
CA GLU A 470 6.11 24.67 -7.73
C GLU A 470 5.06 25.80 -7.67
N GLN A 471 5.35 26.89 -6.95
CA GLN A 471 4.47 28.07 -6.85
C GLN A 471 4.82 29.13 -7.90
N GLU A 472 6.10 29.27 -8.21
CA GLU A 472 6.66 30.26 -9.14
C GLU A 472 6.84 29.66 -10.55
N PHE A 473 5.81 29.01 -11.08
CA PHE A 473 5.84 28.50 -12.45
C PHE A 473 5.79 29.68 -13.44
N PRO A 474 6.57 29.67 -14.56
CA PRO A 474 6.60 30.79 -15.50
C PRO A 474 5.20 31.13 -16.05
N SER A 475 4.74 32.36 -15.80
CA SER A 475 3.40 32.83 -16.17
C SER A 475 3.16 32.93 -17.68
N SER A 476 4.22 32.99 -18.48
CA SER A 476 4.16 32.94 -19.94
C SER A 476 3.64 31.59 -20.49
N LEU A 477 3.65 30.53 -19.66
CA LEU A 477 3.28 29.16 -20.02
C LEU A 477 1.88 28.75 -19.52
N ASN A 478 0.92 29.69 -19.47
CA ASN A 478 -0.46 29.45 -19.01
C ASN A 478 -1.27 28.38 -19.79
N LYS A 479 -0.72 27.81 -20.87
CA LYS A 479 -1.35 26.73 -21.65
C LYS A 479 -1.10 25.32 -21.07
N VAL A 480 -0.24 25.19 -20.06
CA VAL A 480 0.17 23.91 -19.48
C VAL A 480 -0.81 23.50 -18.36
N THR A 481 -1.26 22.25 -18.37
CA THR A 481 -2.19 21.76 -17.32
C THR A 481 -1.46 21.60 -15.98
N PRO A 482 -2.18 21.62 -14.83
CA PRO A 482 -1.55 21.40 -13.51
C PRO A 482 -0.81 20.07 -13.40
N PHE A 483 -1.24 19.02 -14.12
CA PHE A 483 -0.53 17.74 -14.15
C PHE A 483 0.72 17.80 -15.02
N GLN A 484 0.67 18.48 -16.17
CA GLN A 484 1.87 18.71 -17.00
C GLN A 484 2.92 19.55 -16.27
N GLN A 485 2.53 20.51 -15.42
CA GLN A 485 3.45 21.22 -14.51
C GLN A 485 4.17 20.24 -13.58
N LEU A 486 3.48 19.22 -13.05
CA LEU A 486 4.07 18.17 -12.22
C LEU A 486 5.11 17.35 -13.01
N LEU A 487 4.83 17.00 -14.27
CA LEU A 487 5.78 16.31 -15.15
C LEU A 487 7.05 17.14 -15.40
N VAL A 488 6.91 18.46 -15.55
CA VAL A 488 8.05 19.37 -15.70
C VAL A 488 8.89 19.43 -14.43
N VAL A 489 8.26 19.47 -13.25
CA VAL A 489 8.97 19.40 -11.97
C VAL A 489 9.67 18.05 -11.83
N GLN A 490 9.02 16.94 -12.17
CA GLN A 490 9.64 15.61 -12.16
C GLN A 490 10.88 15.55 -13.06
N MET A 491 10.85 16.21 -14.22
CA MET A 491 11.94 16.24 -15.19
C MET A 491 13.11 17.14 -14.73
N LEU A 492 12.84 18.36 -14.28
CA LEU A 492 13.89 19.35 -14.00
C LEU A 492 14.33 19.36 -12.53
N ARG A 493 13.38 19.22 -11.60
CA ARG A 493 13.60 19.34 -10.14
C ARG A 493 12.86 18.26 -9.35
N PRO A 494 13.32 17.00 -9.42
CA PRO A 494 12.72 15.90 -8.67
C PRO A 494 12.79 16.11 -7.14
N ASP A 495 13.70 16.97 -6.68
CA ASP A 495 13.84 17.38 -5.30
C ASP A 495 12.67 18.21 -4.75
N ARG A 496 11.80 18.74 -5.62
CA ARG A 496 10.56 19.46 -5.24
C ARG A 496 9.30 18.70 -5.59
N LEU A 497 9.44 17.47 -6.06
CA LEU A 497 8.33 16.68 -6.58
C LEU A 497 7.29 16.37 -5.49
N GLN A 498 7.70 16.07 -4.26
CA GLN A 498 6.77 15.86 -3.13
C GLN A 498 5.88 17.08 -2.88
N SER A 499 6.50 18.28 -2.85
CA SER A 499 5.78 19.53 -2.63
C SER A 499 4.80 19.83 -3.79
N ALA A 500 5.24 19.59 -5.03
CA ALA A 500 4.40 19.74 -6.21
C ALA A 500 3.23 18.74 -6.23
N MET A 501 3.47 17.47 -5.87
CA MET A 501 2.42 16.45 -5.73
C MET A 501 1.38 16.84 -4.67
N ASN A 502 1.85 17.33 -3.51
CA ASN A 502 0.98 17.82 -2.45
C ASN A 502 0.09 18.98 -2.92
N GLN A 503 0.69 19.96 -3.61
CA GLN A 503 -0.06 21.11 -4.13
C GLN A 503 -1.05 20.70 -5.23
N PHE A 504 -0.65 19.80 -6.14
CA PHE A 504 -1.50 19.29 -7.20
C PHE A 504 -2.72 18.54 -6.64
N ALA A 505 -2.50 17.64 -5.66
CA ALA A 505 -3.57 16.90 -5.03
C ALA A 505 -4.49 17.81 -4.20
N ALA A 506 -3.94 18.74 -3.42
CA ALA A 506 -4.73 19.71 -2.65
C ALA A 506 -5.61 20.59 -3.55
N LYS A 507 -5.06 21.13 -4.65
CA LYS A 507 -5.81 21.91 -5.64
C LYS A 507 -6.86 21.07 -6.35
N SER A 508 -6.54 19.82 -6.68
CA SER A 508 -7.45 18.94 -7.42
C SER A 508 -8.62 18.42 -6.58
N LEU A 509 -8.41 18.26 -5.27
CA LEU A 509 -9.41 17.82 -4.29
C LEU A 509 -10.11 18.99 -3.58
N GLU A 510 -9.76 20.25 -3.91
CA GLU A 510 -10.30 21.46 -3.27
C GLU A 510 -10.14 21.48 -1.74
N LEU A 511 -9.07 20.84 -1.23
CA LEU A 511 -8.76 20.78 0.19
C LEU A 511 -7.80 21.91 0.59
N LYS A 512 -8.01 22.52 1.76
CA LYS A 512 -7.12 23.56 2.31
C LYS A 512 -5.71 23.02 2.56
N ALA A 513 -5.61 21.79 3.05
CA ALA A 513 -4.36 21.07 3.25
C ALA A 513 -4.64 19.56 3.17
N LEU A 514 -3.65 18.78 2.73
CA LEU A 514 -3.71 17.31 2.76
C LEU A 514 -3.48 16.74 4.16
N ALA A 515 -2.81 17.51 5.04
CA ALA A 515 -2.57 17.09 6.40
C ALA A 515 -3.88 17.06 7.20
N THR A 516 -4.26 15.87 7.66
CA THR A 516 -5.39 15.69 8.57
C THR A 516 -5.06 16.12 9.99
N SER A 517 -6.09 16.46 10.77
CA SER A 517 -5.95 16.77 12.20
C SER A 517 -5.37 15.57 12.96
N SER A 518 -4.61 15.83 14.03
CA SER A 518 -4.07 14.77 14.88
C SER A 518 -5.20 13.93 15.48
N VAL A 519 -4.95 12.63 15.60
CA VAL A 519 -5.92 11.70 16.20
C VAL A 519 -6.06 12.03 17.68
N ASN A 520 -7.27 12.38 18.09
CA ASN A 520 -7.63 12.54 19.49
C ASN A 520 -8.71 11.52 19.84
N LEU A 521 -8.36 10.58 20.73
CA LEU A 521 -9.27 9.50 21.13
C LEU A 521 -10.58 10.04 21.72
N LYS A 522 -10.59 11.21 22.39
CA LYS A 522 -11.81 11.84 22.91
C LYS A 522 -12.77 12.29 21.80
N ARG A 523 -12.24 12.76 20.66
CA ARG A 523 -13.06 13.13 19.50
C ARG A 523 -13.58 11.88 18.79
N LEU A 524 -12.73 10.87 18.67
CA LEU A 524 -13.08 9.57 18.08
C LEU A 524 -14.27 8.93 18.80
N MET A 525 -14.33 9.01 20.14
CA MET A 525 -15.42 8.45 20.93
C MET A 525 -16.82 8.84 20.45
N LYS A 526 -17.00 10.08 19.96
CA LYS A 526 -18.29 10.57 19.48
C LYS A 526 -18.78 9.86 18.21
N GLU A 527 -17.88 9.17 17.51
CA GLU A 527 -18.14 8.51 16.24
C GLU A 527 -18.27 6.99 16.39
N THR A 528 -17.97 6.45 17.57
CA THR A 528 -17.92 4.99 17.83
C THR A 528 -19.28 4.41 18.19
N SER A 529 -19.59 3.24 17.63
CA SER A 529 -20.75 2.41 17.98
C SER A 529 -20.38 1.26 18.93
N SER A 530 -21.38 0.64 19.58
CA SER A 530 -21.19 -0.58 20.38
C SER A 530 -21.07 -1.84 19.52
N LYS A 531 -21.59 -1.80 18.28
CA LYS A 531 -21.56 -2.92 17.33
C LYS A 531 -20.25 -3.04 16.56
N GLU A 532 -19.54 -1.93 16.38
CA GLU A 532 -18.28 -1.89 15.64
C GLU A 532 -17.09 -1.85 16.62
N PRO A 533 -16.12 -2.77 16.51
CA PRO A 533 -14.88 -2.65 17.25
C PRO A 533 -13.99 -1.54 16.71
N ILE A 534 -13.16 -0.98 17.58
CA ILE A 534 -12.20 0.08 17.25
C ILE A 534 -10.82 -0.56 17.13
N LEU A 535 -10.27 -0.60 15.92
CA LEU A 535 -8.95 -1.14 15.63
C LEU A 535 -7.91 -0.02 15.55
N ILE A 536 -7.05 0.04 16.57
CA ILE A 536 -5.88 0.91 16.60
C ILE A 536 -4.71 0.17 15.96
N ILE A 537 -4.32 0.63 14.79
CA ILE A 537 -3.12 0.18 14.09
C ILE A 537 -1.95 0.97 14.66
N VAL A 538 -1.05 0.28 15.35
CA VAL A 538 0.11 0.90 15.98
C VAL A 538 1.31 0.81 15.05
N SER A 539 2.07 1.90 14.96
CA SER A 539 3.43 1.83 14.42
C SER A 539 4.36 1.21 15.48
N PRO A 540 5.43 0.51 15.08
CA PRO A 540 6.42 0.01 16.04
C PRO A 540 6.92 1.15 16.97
N GLY A 541 6.91 0.90 18.28
CA GLY A 541 7.25 1.87 19.32
C GLY A 541 6.12 2.79 19.82
N SER A 542 4.91 2.72 19.25
CA SER A 542 3.73 3.49 19.68
C SER A 542 2.78 2.60 20.52
N ASP A 543 2.53 2.96 21.79
CA ASP A 543 1.58 2.24 22.66
C ASP A 543 0.40 3.13 23.08
N PRO A 544 -0.84 2.85 22.62
CA PRO A 544 -2.05 3.59 22.99
C PRO A 544 -2.57 3.25 24.39
N SER A 545 -2.04 2.22 25.04
CA SER A 545 -2.64 1.61 26.25
C SER A 545 -2.92 2.62 27.37
N GLN A 546 -1.98 3.53 27.60
CA GLN A 546 -2.08 4.51 28.68
C GLN A 546 -3.07 5.64 28.36
N GLU A 547 -3.02 6.19 27.15
CA GLU A 547 -3.98 7.21 26.69
C GLU A 547 -5.42 6.65 26.74
N LEU A 548 -5.59 5.36 26.42
CA LEU A 548 -6.86 4.66 26.48
C LEU A 548 -7.32 4.40 27.93
N GLN A 549 -6.40 4.04 28.83
CA GLN A 549 -6.70 3.86 30.24
C GLN A 549 -7.14 5.19 30.91
N GLU A 550 -6.47 6.29 30.59
CA GLU A 550 -6.85 7.63 31.06
C GLU A 550 -8.22 8.05 30.52
N LEU A 551 -8.47 7.79 29.23
CA LEU A 551 -9.77 8.03 28.60
C LEU A 551 -10.87 7.23 29.31
N ALA A 552 -10.66 5.92 29.50
CA ALA A 552 -11.62 5.03 30.12
C ALA A 552 -11.92 5.44 31.57
N THR A 553 -10.90 5.86 32.32
CA THR A 553 -11.06 6.37 33.69
C THR A 553 -11.91 7.63 33.72
N GLN A 554 -11.79 8.51 32.71
CA GLN A 554 -12.60 9.74 32.60
C GLN A 554 -14.03 9.48 32.12
N THR A 555 -14.28 8.48 31.28
CA THR A 555 -15.60 8.24 30.67
C THR A 555 -16.46 7.22 31.42
N VAL A 556 -15.88 6.09 31.85
CA VAL A 556 -16.64 4.96 32.43
C VAL A 556 -16.21 4.66 33.87
N GLY A 557 -15.01 5.10 34.28
CA GLY A 557 -14.42 4.82 35.57
C GLY A 557 -13.45 3.62 35.51
N ALA A 558 -12.46 3.61 36.41
CA ALA A 558 -11.35 2.64 36.36
C ALA A 558 -11.81 1.18 36.50
N ASP A 559 -12.86 0.93 37.30
CA ASP A 559 -13.34 -0.43 37.61
C ASP A 559 -14.09 -1.10 36.44
N ARG A 560 -14.51 -0.31 35.44
CA ARG A 560 -15.31 -0.75 34.28
C ARG A 560 -14.48 -0.87 33.00
N TYR A 561 -13.17 -0.82 33.13
CA TYR A 561 -12.22 -0.97 32.04
C TYR A 561 -11.38 -2.23 32.25
N HIS A 562 -11.51 -3.17 31.32
CA HIS A 562 -10.77 -4.42 31.31
C HIS A 562 -9.80 -4.45 30.13
N GLN A 563 -8.59 -4.98 30.35
CA GLN A 563 -7.59 -5.13 29.29
C GLN A 563 -6.95 -6.50 29.35
N VAL A 564 -6.70 -7.09 28.18
CA VAL A 564 -6.06 -8.40 28.01
C VAL A 564 -4.98 -8.28 26.95
N ALA A 565 -3.74 -8.62 27.31
CA ALA A 565 -2.67 -8.78 26.34
C ALA A 565 -2.73 -10.18 25.75
N MET A 566 -2.88 -10.28 24.43
CA MET A 566 -2.98 -11.58 23.77
C MET A 566 -1.63 -12.28 23.75
N GLY A 567 -1.66 -13.56 24.10
CA GLY A 567 -0.50 -14.43 24.20
C GLY A 567 -0.95 -15.88 24.45
N GLN A 568 -0.01 -16.77 24.73
CA GLN A 568 -0.32 -18.17 24.97
C GLN A 568 -1.27 -18.34 26.17
N GLY A 569 -2.38 -19.05 25.98
CA GLY A 569 -3.38 -19.33 27.02
C GLY A 569 -4.38 -18.21 27.34
N GLN A 570 -4.26 -17.03 26.73
CA GLN A 570 -5.16 -15.88 27.02
C GLN A 570 -6.46 -15.89 26.20
N SER A 571 -6.55 -16.71 25.15
CA SER A 571 -7.69 -16.75 24.24
C SER A 571 -9.02 -17.05 24.93
N GLU A 572 -9.07 -18.03 25.84
CA GLU A 572 -10.32 -18.40 26.51
C GLU A 572 -10.78 -17.34 27.52
N ILE A 573 -9.83 -16.71 28.22
CA ILE A 573 -10.11 -15.63 29.17
C ILE A 573 -10.66 -14.42 28.42
N ALA A 574 -10.07 -14.08 27.27
CA ALA A 574 -10.55 -13.01 26.41
C ALA A 574 -12.00 -13.24 25.93
N MET A 575 -12.37 -14.47 25.58
CA MET A 575 -13.74 -14.80 25.14
C MET A 575 -14.77 -14.68 26.26
N LYS A 576 -14.41 -15.11 27.48
CA LYS A 576 -15.27 -14.95 28.66
C LYS A 576 -15.48 -13.47 28.99
N LEU A 577 -14.39 -12.71 29.09
CA LEU A 577 -14.43 -11.27 29.35
C LEU A 577 -15.19 -10.50 28.27
N LEU A 578 -15.04 -10.88 26.99
CA LEU A 578 -15.82 -10.29 25.90
C LEU A 578 -17.32 -10.47 26.12
N SER A 579 -17.74 -11.67 26.49
CA SER A 579 -19.16 -11.99 26.72
C SER A 579 -19.71 -11.25 27.95
N ASP A 580 -18.92 -11.15 29.02
CA ASP A 580 -19.31 -10.47 30.25
C ASP A 580 -19.37 -8.95 30.06
N CYS A 581 -18.34 -8.35 29.45
CA CYS A 581 -18.30 -6.91 29.16
C CYS A 581 -19.41 -6.51 28.19
N SER A 582 -19.72 -7.35 27.19
CA SER A 582 -20.80 -7.10 26.22
C SER A 582 -22.17 -7.00 26.89
N LYS A 583 -22.44 -7.84 27.90
CA LYS A 583 -23.68 -7.82 28.69
C LYS A 583 -23.72 -6.66 29.68
N ASN A 584 -22.62 -6.38 30.36
CA ASN A 584 -22.54 -5.35 31.40
C ASN A 584 -22.41 -3.92 30.82
N GLY A 585 -22.01 -3.79 29.55
CA GLY A 585 -21.72 -2.51 28.91
C GLY A 585 -20.38 -1.91 29.33
N ASP A 586 -19.42 -2.75 29.72
CA ASP A 586 -18.07 -2.34 30.13
C ASP A 586 -17.13 -2.23 28.92
N TRP A 587 -15.94 -1.65 29.13
CA TRP A 587 -14.96 -1.51 28.06
C TRP A 587 -13.93 -2.64 28.12
N LEU A 588 -13.65 -3.24 26.96
CA LEU A 588 -12.63 -4.28 26.81
C LEU A 588 -11.56 -3.84 25.81
N CYS A 589 -10.30 -3.96 26.19
CA CYS A 589 -9.15 -3.72 25.32
C CYS A 589 -8.34 -5.00 25.10
N LEU A 590 -8.27 -5.48 23.86
CA LEU A 590 -7.46 -6.63 23.46
C LEU A 590 -6.18 -6.16 22.76
N LYS A 591 -5.03 -6.49 23.36
CA LYS A 591 -3.72 -6.04 22.88
C LYS A 591 -2.99 -7.10 22.05
N ASN A 592 -2.11 -6.66 21.16
CA ASN A 592 -1.20 -7.50 20.38
C ASN A 592 -1.87 -8.59 19.53
N LEU A 593 -2.99 -8.25 18.87
CA LEU A 593 -3.76 -9.22 18.06
C LEU A 593 -2.99 -9.79 16.86
N HIS A 594 -1.98 -9.06 16.39
CA HIS A 594 -1.09 -9.50 15.30
C HIS A 594 -0.30 -10.78 15.66
N LEU A 595 -0.13 -11.09 16.96
CA LEU A 595 0.54 -12.31 17.42
C LEU A 595 -0.35 -13.57 17.35
N VAL A 596 -1.67 -13.41 17.29
CA VAL A 596 -2.65 -14.50 17.43
C VAL A 596 -3.61 -14.58 16.22
N THR A 597 -3.06 -14.47 15.01
CA THR A 597 -3.84 -14.39 13.76
C THR A 597 -4.74 -15.59 13.48
N SER A 598 -4.38 -16.79 13.95
CA SER A 598 -5.19 -18.01 13.82
C SER A 598 -6.43 -18.02 14.72
N TRP A 599 -6.45 -17.23 15.80
CA TRP A 599 -7.59 -17.14 16.72
C TRP A 599 -8.62 -16.09 16.29
N LEU A 600 -8.20 -15.07 15.53
CA LEU A 600 -9.06 -13.96 15.12
C LEU A 600 -10.36 -14.38 14.38
N PRO A 601 -10.39 -15.43 13.54
CA PRO A 601 -11.65 -15.91 12.96
C PRO A 601 -12.69 -16.33 14.01
N LYS A 602 -12.24 -16.90 15.16
CA LYS A 602 -13.13 -17.26 16.27
C LYS A 602 -13.68 -16.02 16.97
N LEU A 603 -12.84 -14.99 17.16
CA LEU A 603 -13.26 -13.71 17.74
C LEU A 603 -14.32 -13.06 16.86
N GLU A 604 -14.08 -13.00 15.55
CA GLU A 604 -15.00 -12.43 14.57
C GLU A 604 -16.38 -13.10 14.60
N LYS A 605 -16.43 -14.44 14.64
CA LYS A 605 -17.68 -15.20 14.73
C LYS A 605 -18.50 -14.77 15.95
N VAL A 606 -17.85 -14.62 17.10
CA VAL A 606 -18.54 -14.21 18.32
C VAL A 606 -19.00 -12.75 18.23
N LEU A 607 -18.20 -11.85 17.67
CA LEU A 607 -18.63 -10.46 17.44
C LEU A 607 -19.90 -10.37 16.58
N ASN A 608 -20.04 -11.22 15.57
CA ASN A 608 -21.24 -11.23 14.73
C ASN A 608 -22.50 -11.75 15.47
N GLY A 609 -22.34 -12.68 16.42
CA GLY A 609 -23.44 -13.24 17.21
C GLY A 609 -23.83 -12.42 18.44
N LEU A 610 -23.03 -11.42 18.84
CA LEU A 610 -23.26 -10.64 20.04
C LEU A 610 -24.33 -9.55 19.84
N GLN A 611 -25.15 -9.34 20.86
CA GLN A 611 -26.04 -8.18 20.99
C GLN A 611 -25.50 -7.30 22.12
N PRO A 612 -24.58 -6.36 21.82
CA PRO A 612 -23.89 -5.59 22.86
C PRO A 612 -24.78 -4.51 23.47
N HIS A 613 -24.58 -4.25 24.76
CA HIS A 613 -25.16 -3.10 25.45
C HIS A 613 -24.66 -1.77 24.81
N GLU A 614 -25.47 -0.70 24.82
CA GLU A 614 -25.13 0.57 24.15
C GLU A 614 -23.84 1.22 24.67
N GLY A 615 -23.53 1.02 25.96
CA GLY A 615 -22.30 1.51 26.60
C GLY A 615 -21.03 0.69 26.30
N PHE A 616 -21.18 -0.52 25.76
CA PHE A 616 -20.06 -1.41 25.45
C PHE A 616 -19.16 -0.82 24.36
N ARG A 617 -17.83 -0.91 24.54
CA ARG A 617 -16.85 -0.59 23.50
C ARG A 617 -15.73 -1.62 23.52
N LEU A 618 -15.39 -2.11 22.33
CA LEU A 618 -14.28 -3.04 22.13
C LEU A 618 -13.12 -2.33 21.44
N TRP A 619 -11.99 -2.27 22.12
CA TRP A 619 -10.74 -1.72 21.62
C TRP A 619 -9.79 -2.84 21.25
N LEU A 620 -9.22 -2.74 20.06
CA LEU A 620 -8.31 -3.72 19.48
C LEU A 620 -7.00 -3.00 19.14
N THR A 621 -5.85 -3.53 19.57
CA THR A 621 -4.54 -3.00 19.14
C THR A 621 -3.78 -4.04 18.34
N ALA A 622 -3.32 -3.68 17.15
CA ALA A 622 -2.55 -4.56 16.29
C ALA A 622 -1.49 -3.80 15.49
N GLU A 623 -0.38 -4.47 15.20
CA GLU A 623 0.56 -4.04 14.16
C GLU A 623 0.08 -4.56 12.80
N THR A 624 0.69 -4.06 11.72
CA THR A 624 0.40 -4.53 10.37
C THR A 624 0.75 -6.00 10.21
N HIS A 625 -0.18 -6.78 9.66
CA HIS A 625 0.05 -8.21 9.43
C HIS A 625 -0.67 -8.67 8.15
N PRO A 626 0.02 -9.35 7.22
CA PRO A 626 -0.55 -9.72 5.91
C PRO A 626 -1.67 -10.77 6.02
N LYS A 627 -1.66 -11.62 7.04
CA LYS A 627 -2.70 -12.65 7.28
C LYS A 627 -3.79 -12.24 8.28
N PHE A 628 -3.92 -10.95 8.55
CA PHE A 628 -5.00 -10.47 9.42
C PHE A 628 -6.37 -10.67 8.71
N PRO A 629 -7.41 -11.21 9.39
CA PRO A 629 -8.68 -11.53 8.74
C PRO A 629 -9.38 -10.32 8.11
N THR A 630 -9.84 -10.52 6.88
CA THR A 630 -10.43 -9.47 6.04
C THR A 630 -11.75 -8.97 6.58
N ILE A 631 -12.59 -9.87 7.12
CA ILE A 631 -13.92 -9.54 7.60
C ILE A 631 -13.84 -8.70 8.88
N LEU A 632 -12.98 -9.07 9.83
CA LEU A 632 -12.72 -8.26 11.03
C LEU A 632 -12.22 -6.86 10.67
N LEU A 633 -11.38 -6.72 9.64
CA LEU A 633 -10.93 -5.40 9.17
C LEU A 633 -12.08 -4.58 8.58
N GLN A 634 -12.94 -5.20 7.81
CA GLN A 634 -14.10 -4.55 7.21
C GLN A 634 -15.11 -4.09 8.27
N SER A 635 -15.31 -4.86 9.34
CA SER A 635 -16.24 -4.54 10.43
C SER A 635 -15.69 -3.58 11.48
N SER A 636 -14.40 -3.19 11.41
CA SER A 636 -13.75 -2.35 12.42
C SER A 636 -13.59 -0.89 11.98
N LEU A 637 -13.75 0.04 12.92
CA LEU A 637 -13.31 1.42 12.79
C LEU A 637 -11.79 1.47 12.94
N LYS A 638 -11.07 1.79 11.87
CA LYS A 638 -9.60 1.75 11.82
C LYS A 638 -9.00 3.11 12.11
N VAL A 639 -7.97 3.15 12.96
CA VAL A 639 -7.25 4.36 13.32
C VAL A 639 -5.76 4.05 13.41
N THR A 640 -4.92 4.78 12.70
CA THR A 640 -3.46 4.69 12.83
C THR A 640 -2.97 5.64 13.91
N LEU A 641 -2.18 5.11 14.84
CA LEU A 641 -1.52 5.89 15.88
C LEU A 641 -0.01 5.92 15.64
N GLU A 642 0.46 7.04 15.10
CA GLU A 642 1.87 7.34 14.87
C GLU A 642 2.31 8.54 15.72
N ALA A 643 3.61 8.63 16.05
CA ALA A 643 4.17 9.82 16.70
C ALA A 643 3.89 11.06 15.83
N PRO A 644 3.38 12.18 16.37
CA PRO A 644 3.02 13.34 15.54
C PRO A 644 4.27 13.90 14.82
N PRO A 645 4.14 14.37 13.56
CA PRO A 645 5.30 14.88 12.84
C PRO A 645 5.63 16.29 13.32
N GLY A 646 6.92 16.52 13.49
CA GLY A 646 7.56 17.80 13.75
C GLY A 646 7.90 18.05 15.21
N ILE A 647 8.99 18.77 15.43
CA ILE A 647 9.56 19.01 16.78
C ILE A 647 8.52 19.67 17.69
N LYS A 648 7.79 20.67 17.18
CA LYS A 648 6.76 21.39 17.93
C LYS A 648 5.69 20.45 18.49
N LYS A 649 5.17 19.54 17.68
CA LYS A 649 4.07 18.64 18.09
C LYS A 649 4.56 17.55 19.03
N ASN A 650 5.77 17.02 18.83
CA ASN A 650 6.37 16.07 19.78
C ASN A 650 6.64 16.72 21.14
N MET A 651 7.10 17.98 21.16
CA MET A 651 7.24 18.76 22.39
C MET A 651 5.90 18.97 23.08
N GLN A 652 4.86 19.38 22.34
CA GLN A 652 3.50 19.51 22.89
C GLN A 652 3.00 18.20 23.49
N ARG A 653 3.15 17.08 22.77
CA ARG A 653 2.77 15.74 23.26
C ARG A 653 3.54 15.35 24.53
N SER A 654 4.84 15.64 24.57
CA SER A 654 5.69 15.35 25.73
C SER A 654 5.23 16.13 26.96
N TYR A 655 4.91 17.42 26.81
CA TYR A 655 4.43 18.26 27.90
C TYR A 655 2.97 17.97 28.29
N ASP A 656 2.09 17.62 27.34
CA ASP A 656 0.72 17.20 27.62
C ASP A 656 0.68 15.87 28.40
N SER A 657 1.68 15.00 28.19
CA SER A 657 1.88 13.76 28.95
C SER A 657 2.36 14.04 30.39
N TRP A 658 3.11 15.10 30.61
CA TRP A 658 3.57 15.50 31.95
C TRP A 658 2.50 16.30 32.69
N SER A 659 2.19 15.90 33.93
CA SER A 659 1.26 16.70 34.73
C SER A 659 1.85 18.07 35.06
N ALA A 660 1.02 19.11 35.05
CA ALA A 660 1.45 20.46 35.42
C ALA A 660 2.09 20.52 36.82
N LYS A 661 1.67 19.63 37.73
CA LYS A 661 2.26 19.47 39.06
C LYS A 661 3.69 18.91 38.98
N PHE A 662 3.93 17.86 38.20
CA PHE A 662 5.26 17.25 38.05
C PHE A 662 6.33 18.24 37.54
N VAL A 663 5.95 19.10 36.58
CA VAL A 663 6.85 20.12 36.02
C VAL A 663 7.13 21.25 37.02
N GLN A 664 6.15 21.60 37.85
CA GLN A 664 6.26 22.67 38.86
C GLN A 664 6.85 22.20 40.18
N GLU A 665 6.82 20.90 40.48
CA GLU A 665 7.45 20.31 41.65
C GLU A 665 8.99 20.50 41.56
N GLY A 666 9.64 20.82 42.68
CA GLY A 666 11.10 21.05 42.73
C GLY A 666 11.52 22.50 42.44
N ASN A 667 12.06 23.19 43.45
CA ASN A 667 12.45 24.61 43.41
C ASN A 667 13.73 24.89 42.58
N GLY A 668 13.71 24.68 41.26
CA GLY A 668 14.85 25.05 40.42
C GLY A 668 14.49 25.28 38.97
N SER A 669 14.67 26.52 38.49
CA SER A 669 14.68 26.87 37.05
C SER A 669 15.57 25.92 36.23
N SER A 670 16.68 25.45 36.84
CA SER A 670 17.60 24.46 36.27
C SER A 670 16.96 23.08 36.01
N ARG A 671 16.05 22.60 36.87
CA ARG A 671 15.34 21.31 36.66
C ARG A 671 14.41 21.42 35.46
N ALA A 672 13.59 22.47 35.41
CA ALA A 672 12.66 22.70 34.30
C ALA A 672 13.40 22.86 32.96
N GLN A 673 14.55 23.55 32.97
CA GLN A 673 15.43 23.68 31.79
C GLN A 673 16.01 22.34 31.34
N THR A 674 16.39 21.46 32.27
CA THR A 674 16.92 20.13 31.95
C THR A 674 15.82 19.20 31.42
N LEU A 675 14.60 19.28 31.96
CA LEU A 675 13.43 18.57 31.42
C LEU A 675 13.06 19.08 30.02
N PHE A 676 13.14 20.40 29.78
CA PHE A 676 12.96 20.97 28.45
C PHE A 676 14.04 20.47 27.47
N ALA A 677 15.31 20.43 27.90
CA ALA A 677 16.41 19.90 27.09
C ALA A 677 16.23 18.41 26.78
N LEU A 678 15.70 17.62 27.73
CA LEU A 678 15.36 16.21 27.51
C LEU A 678 14.21 16.05 26.50
N ALA A 679 13.12 16.80 26.67
CA ALA A 679 12.00 16.77 25.72
C ALA A 679 12.46 17.19 24.32
N TRP A 680 13.34 18.20 24.24
CA TRP A 680 13.93 18.65 22.97
C TRP A 680 14.82 17.57 22.34
N LEU A 681 15.69 16.94 23.13
CA LEU A 681 16.52 15.83 22.64
C LEU A 681 15.65 14.68 22.13
N HIS A 682 14.61 14.32 22.87
CA HIS A 682 13.70 13.24 22.49
C HIS A 682 12.99 13.55 21.16
N ALA A 683 12.38 14.73 21.05
CA ALA A 683 11.75 15.18 19.81
C ALA A 683 12.74 15.25 18.64
N LEU A 684 13.98 15.68 18.89
CA LEU A 684 15.03 15.76 17.88
C LEU A 684 15.44 14.37 17.38
N VAL A 685 15.64 13.41 18.29
CA VAL A 685 16.08 12.05 17.98
C VAL A 685 14.98 11.29 17.24
N GLU A 686 13.70 11.50 17.60
CA GLU A 686 12.53 10.99 16.88
C GLU A 686 12.43 11.58 15.46
N GLU A 687 12.44 12.91 15.31
CA GLU A 687 12.25 13.56 14.01
C GLU A 687 13.45 13.37 13.06
N ARG A 688 14.65 13.12 13.59
CA ARG A 688 15.84 12.76 12.80
C ARG A 688 15.64 11.42 12.05
N ARG A 689 14.69 10.57 12.45
CA ARG A 689 14.30 9.35 11.73
C ARG A 689 13.63 9.61 10.38
N ASN A 690 13.10 10.82 10.15
CA ASN A 690 12.53 11.18 8.85
C ASN A 690 13.60 11.27 7.74
N PHE A 691 14.89 11.32 8.12
CA PHE A 691 16.01 11.52 7.20
C PHE A 691 16.90 10.27 7.06
N ILE A 692 16.32 9.07 7.01
CA ILE A 692 17.10 7.83 6.82
C ILE A 692 17.58 7.73 5.35
N PRO A 693 18.86 7.36 5.10
CA PRO A 693 19.86 6.88 6.05
C PRO A 693 20.85 7.93 6.59
N GLN A 694 20.68 9.22 6.26
CA GLN A 694 21.64 10.28 6.62
C GLN A 694 21.53 10.75 8.08
N GLY A 695 20.31 10.86 8.59
CA GLY A 695 20.02 11.15 9.99
C GLY A 695 20.42 9.98 10.89
N TRP A 696 19.84 8.81 10.62
CA TRP A 696 20.17 7.54 11.25
C TRP A 696 20.41 6.49 10.18
N THR A 697 21.32 5.55 10.40
CA THR A 697 21.55 4.46 9.45
C THR A 697 20.33 3.55 9.32
N LYS A 698 19.63 3.32 10.43
CA LYS A 698 18.41 2.49 10.52
C LYS A 698 17.31 3.25 11.27
N SER A 699 16.07 2.81 11.11
CA SER A 699 14.96 3.31 11.93
C SER A 699 15.05 2.70 13.33
N TYR A 700 15.41 3.51 14.31
CA TYR A 700 15.44 3.11 15.72
C TYR A 700 14.12 3.47 16.42
N GLU A 701 13.70 2.62 17.36
CA GLU A 701 12.48 2.82 18.13
C GLU A 701 12.77 3.58 19.41
N PHE A 702 12.52 4.88 19.39
CA PHE A 702 12.48 5.72 20.57
C PHE A 702 11.03 5.87 21.01
N SER A 703 10.76 5.59 22.28
CA SER A 703 9.42 5.51 22.84
C SER A 703 9.20 6.54 23.93
N MET A 704 7.93 6.84 24.22
CA MET A 704 7.54 7.68 25.36
C MET A 704 7.93 7.07 26.72
N ALA A 705 8.23 5.76 26.77
CA ALA A 705 8.76 5.11 27.96
C ALA A 705 10.21 5.54 28.21
N ASP A 706 11.01 5.70 27.15
CA ASP A 706 12.40 6.17 27.24
C ASP A 706 12.46 7.62 27.73
N LEU A 707 11.56 8.49 27.25
CA LEU A 707 11.40 9.86 27.74
C LEU A 707 11.07 9.90 29.24
N ARG A 708 10.14 9.04 29.68
CA ARG A 708 9.74 8.97 31.10
C ARG A 708 10.85 8.45 31.99
N ALA A 709 11.54 7.38 31.58
CA ALA A 709 12.70 6.89 32.29
C ALA A 709 13.77 7.99 32.41
N GLY A 710 14.04 8.72 31.33
CA GLY A 710 14.93 9.88 31.34
C GLY A 710 14.49 10.98 32.32
N ALA A 711 13.20 11.31 32.35
CA ALA A 711 12.64 12.30 33.27
C ALA A 711 12.73 11.87 34.74
N ASP A 712 12.49 10.58 35.03
CA ASP A 712 12.62 9.99 36.36
C ASP A 712 14.07 10.00 36.85
N ILE A 713 15.02 9.73 35.94
CA ILE A 713 16.45 9.79 36.25
C ILE A 713 16.86 11.23 36.58
N ILE A 714 16.43 12.20 35.78
CA ILE A 714 16.66 13.62 36.07
C ILE A 714 16.05 13.99 37.43
N ASP A 715 14.80 13.57 37.70
CA ASP A 715 14.14 13.84 38.98
C ASP A 715 14.91 13.25 40.17
N ARG A 716 15.37 11.99 40.08
CA ARG A 716 16.22 11.36 41.10
C ARG A 716 17.54 12.08 41.28
N LEU A 717 18.18 12.51 40.19
CA LEU A 717 19.46 13.22 40.25
C LEU A 717 19.31 14.59 40.94
N TYR A 718 18.27 15.35 40.63
CA TYR A 718 18.01 16.64 41.29
C TYR A 718 17.59 16.46 42.76
N LYS A 719 16.82 15.40 43.09
CA LYS A 719 16.49 15.05 44.48
C LYS A 719 17.72 14.64 45.29
N MET A 720 18.66 13.91 44.70
CA MET A 720 19.89 13.45 45.35
C MET A 720 20.95 14.55 45.45
N ALA A 721 21.05 15.41 44.42
CA ALA A 721 22.04 16.48 44.37
C ALA A 721 21.70 17.67 45.27
N GLY A 722 20.40 17.93 45.55
CA GLY A 722 19.94 19.04 46.38
C GLY A 722 20.32 20.41 45.81
N SER A 723 21.56 20.84 46.05
CA SER A 723 22.18 22.10 45.57
C SER A 723 23.57 21.93 44.94
N GLY A 724 24.07 20.70 44.78
CA GLY A 724 25.39 20.40 44.19
C GLY A 724 25.38 20.41 42.65
N ASN A 725 26.55 20.64 42.05
CA ASN A 725 26.74 20.53 40.60
C ASN A 725 26.49 19.08 40.13
N ILE A 726 25.59 18.91 39.18
CA ILE A 726 25.32 17.63 38.52
C ILE A 726 26.53 17.25 37.68
N LYS A 727 27.03 16.02 37.86
CA LYS A 727 28.08 15.45 37.00
C LYS A 727 27.44 15.02 35.67
N TRP A 728 27.59 15.84 34.64
CA TRP A 728 27.01 15.60 33.32
C TRP A 728 27.53 14.33 32.65
N ASP A 729 28.78 13.92 32.91
CA ASP A 729 29.35 12.67 32.37
C ASP A 729 28.54 11.43 32.77
N PHE A 730 27.96 11.43 33.98
CA PHE A 730 27.12 10.32 34.43
C PHE A 730 25.77 10.30 33.70
N VAL A 731 25.22 11.47 33.38
CA VAL A 731 23.99 11.60 32.58
C VAL A 731 24.25 11.12 31.16
N HIS A 732 25.38 11.51 30.56
CA HIS A 732 25.79 11.02 29.24
C HIS A 732 25.92 9.50 29.23
N GLY A 733 26.68 8.94 30.17
CA GLY A 733 26.91 7.51 30.24
C GLY A 733 25.63 6.70 30.48
N LEU A 734 24.67 7.22 31.25
CA LEU A 734 23.42 6.52 31.52
C LEU A 734 22.44 6.63 30.33
N PHE A 735 22.33 7.81 29.71
CA PHE A 735 21.49 7.98 28.52
C PHE A 735 22.04 7.23 27.31
N GLU A 736 23.37 7.17 27.16
CA GLU A 736 24.04 6.39 26.13
C GLU A 736 23.89 4.88 26.40
N ASN A 737 24.33 4.37 27.55
CA ASN A 737 24.39 2.91 27.73
C ASN A 737 23.05 2.25 28.06
N ALA A 738 22.11 2.95 28.72
CA ALA A 738 20.91 2.33 29.27
C ALA A 738 19.60 2.75 28.58
N ILE A 739 19.45 4.02 28.19
CA ILE A 739 18.18 4.52 27.62
C ILE A 739 18.20 4.46 26.09
N TYR A 740 18.96 5.36 25.46
CA TYR A 740 18.90 5.58 24.02
C TYR A 740 19.86 4.66 23.26
N GLY A 741 21.10 4.46 23.74
CA GLY A 741 22.04 3.58 23.05
C GLY A 741 21.75 2.09 23.21
N GLY A 742 20.91 1.69 24.17
CA GLY A 742 20.35 0.33 24.20
C GLY A 742 19.52 -0.02 22.96
N ARG A 743 19.06 0.99 22.20
CA ARG A 743 18.34 0.84 20.93
C ARG A 743 19.25 0.90 19.70
N VAL A 744 20.44 1.48 19.82
CA VAL A 744 21.33 1.81 18.71
C VAL A 744 22.44 0.76 18.61
N ASP A 745 22.50 0.05 17.48
CA ASP A 745 23.49 -1.01 17.25
C ASP A 745 24.71 -0.51 16.44
N ASN A 746 24.55 0.51 15.59
CA ASN A 746 25.63 1.03 14.76
C ASN A 746 26.55 1.99 15.54
N VAL A 747 27.86 1.72 15.53
CA VAL A 747 28.91 2.55 16.15
C VAL A 747 28.88 4.01 15.69
N PHE A 748 28.58 4.27 14.40
CA PHE A 748 28.52 5.63 13.88
C PHE A 748 27.28 6.39 14.38
N ASP A 749 26.16 5.70 14.54
CA ASP A 749 24.94 6.27 15.09
C ASP A 749 25.12 6.54 16.60
N VAL A 750 25.83 5.67 17.33
CA VAL A 750 26.21 5.94 18.74
C VAL A 750 27.05 7.22 18.83
N ARG A 751 28.03 7.44 17.93
CA ARG A 751 28.82 8.69 17.90
C ARG A 751 27.94 9.94 17.70
N VAL A 752 26.91 9.84 16.86
CA VAL A 752 25.92 10.92 16.68
C VAL A 752 25.14 11.17 17.97
N LEU A 753 24.68 10.12 18.64
CA LEU A 753 23.98 10.22 19.93
C LEU A 753 24.86 10.87 21.00
N THR A 754 26.11 10.41 21.17
CA THR A 754 27.07 10.99 22.12
C THR A 754 27.33 12.46 21.83
N SER A 755 27.44 12.84 20.56
CA SER A 755 27.57 14.25 20.14
C SER A 755 26.39 15.12 20.59
N TYR A 756 25.16 14.60 20.51
CA TYR A 756 23.98 15.32 21.03
C TYR A 756 23.94 15.40 22.55
N LEU A 757 24.28 14.32 23.25
CA LEU A 757 24.32 14.30 24.71
C LEU A 757 25.33 15.32 25.24
N GLN A 758 26.53 15.37 24.67
CA GLN A 758 27.57 16.35 25.04
C GLN A 758 27.18 17.79 24.71
N LYS A 759 26.47 18.00 23.58
CA LYS A 759 25.97 19.32 23.18
C LYS A 759 24.91 19.85 24.16
N TYR A 760 23.86 19.07 24.43
CA TYR A 760 22.72 19.55 25.20
C TYR A 760 22.94 19.49 26.72
N PHE A 761 23.61 18.47 27.23
CA PHE A 761 23.82 18.27 28.67
C PHE A 761 25.24 18.66 29.07
N SER A 762 25.53 19.95 29.18
CA SER A 762 26.84 20.46 29.62
C SER A 762 26.71 21.46 30.76
N GLU A 763 27.82 21.77 31.43
CA GLU A 763 27.84 22.75 32.54
C GLU A 763 27.29 24.13 32.14
N THR A 764 27.32 24.44 30.84
CA THR A 764 26.77 25.67 30.28
C THR A 764 25.24 25.77 30.40
N LEU A 765 24.52 24.64 30.53
CA LEU A 765 23.08 24.60 30.77
C LEU A 765 22.73 25.08 32.19
N SER A 766 23.61 24.86 33.17
CA SER A 766 23.40 25.24 34.57
C SER A 766 23.73 26.70 34.87
N ASN A 767 24.58 27.35 34.07
CA ASN A 767 25.17 28.66 34.39
C ASN A 767 24.44 29.88 33.81
N GLY A 768 23.33 29.73 33.09
CA GLY A 768 22.43 30.82 32.66
C GLY A 768 23.02 31.93 31.74
N ARG A 769 24.35 31.98 31.56
CA ARG A 769 25.10 33.01 30.82
C ARG A 769 25.57 32.56 29.43
N GLY A 770 25.47 31.26 29.11
CA GLY A 770 25.88 30.66 27.83
C GLY A 770 24.76 30.53 26.80
N LYS A 771 23.80 31.46 26.76
CA LYS A 771 22.55 31.36 25.96
C LYS A 771 22.74 31.38 24.43
N GLY A 772 23.96 31.52 23.92
CA GLY A 772 24.22 31.80 22.50
C GLY A 772 24.39 30.60 21.55
N ASN A 773 24.81 29.42 22.05
CA ASN A 773 25.29 28.32 21.18
C ASN A 773 24.65 26.93 21.42
N LEU A 774 23.86 26.71 22.48
CA LEU A 774 23.29 25.39 22.81
C LEU A 774 22.03 25.06 21.99
N PHE A 775 21.14 26.04 21.87
CA PHE A 775 19.91 25.98 21.11
C PHE A 775 19.99 26.96 19.92
N PRO A 776 19.23 26.75 18.84
CA PRO A 776 19.10 27.73 17.77
C PRO A 776 18.77 29.12 18.36
N LYS A 777 19.39 30.19 17.84
CA LYS A 777 19.27 31.57 18.38
C LYS A 777 17.81 32.07 18.50
N THR A 778 16.88 31.42 17.80
CA THR A 778 15.44 31.67 17.82
C THR A 778 14.73 31.15 19.07
N ILE A 779 15.33 30.25 19.85
CA ILE A 779 14.70 29.59 21.00
C ILE A 779 15.34 30.11 22.28
N GLN A 780 14.55 30.84 23.08
CA GLN A 780 14.96 31.24 24.42
C GLN A 780 14.46 30.22 25.44
N LEU A 781 15.40 29.62 26.19
CA LEU A 781 15.05 28.74 27.30
C LEU A 781 14.20 29.49 28.34
N PRO A 782 13.06 28.92 28.77
CA PRO A 782 12.25 29.52 29.82
C PRO A 782 13.08 29.61 31.10
N SER A 783 13.09 30.80 31.70
CA SER A 783 13.79 31.05 32.98
C SER A 783 12.89 30.79 34.19
N SER A 784 11.58 30.56 33.96
CA SER A 784 10.57 30.24 34.97
C SER A 784 10.24 28.74 35.00
N SER A 785 9.72 28.27 36.14
CA SER A 785 9.16 26.92 36.32
C SER A 785 7.66 26.85 35.97
N ASN A 786 7.09 27.92 35.40
CA ASN A 786 5.66 27.99 35.11
C ASN A 786 5.33 27.20 33.84
N TYR A 787 4.32 26.32 33.93
CA TYR A 787 3.91 25.44 32.83
C TYR A 787 3.41 26.24 31.60
N LYS A 788 2.70 27.35 31.83
CA LYS A 788 2.16 28.19 30.74
C LYS A 788 3.26 28.85 29.92
N ASP A 789 4.28 29.40 30.58
CA ASP A 789 5.40 30.06 29.89
C ASP A 789 6.14 29.07 28.98
N ILE A 790 6.29 27.82 29.42
CA ILE A 790 6.89 26.74 28.61
C ILE A 790 5.99 26.40 27.41
N GLN A 791 4.68 26.30 27.64
CA GLN A 791 3.71 26.03 26.58
C GLN A 791 3.68 27.15 25.53
N ASP A 792 3.81 28.41 25.96
CA ASP A 792 3.90 29.57 25.07
C ASP A 792 5.18 29.53 24.23
N VAL A 793 6.32 29.17 24.83
CA VAL A 793 7.58 28.95 24.08
C VAL A 793 7.41 27.85 23.03
N ILE A 794 6.79 26.72 23.39
CA ILE A 794 6.52 25.63 22.44
C ILE A 794 5.56 26.10 21.33
N SER A 795 4.55 26.90 21.67
CA SER A 795 3.60 27.44 20.70
C SER A 795 4.24 28.42 19.71
N SER A 796 5.29 29.14 20.13
CA SER A 796 6.06 30.09 19.33
C SER A 796 6.98 29.43 18.28
N LEU A 797 7.23 28.12 18.40
CA LEU A 797 8.02 27.38 17.43
C LEU A 797 7.32 27.37 16.05
N PRO A 798 8.09 27.46 14.94
CA PRO A 798 7.55 27.34 13.60
C PRO A 798 6.94 25.95 13.37
N GLU A 799 5.99 25.86 12.44
CA GLU A 799 5.39 24.56 12.05
C GLU A 799 6.29 23.76 11.11
N GLU A 800 7.14 24.43 10.33
CA GLU A 800 8.16 23.81 9.48
C GLU A 800 9.49 23.72 10.24
N ASP A 801 10.00 22.50 10.39
CA ASP A 801 11.29 22.26 11.04
C ASP A 801 12.44 22.58 10.08
N GLN A 802 13.45 23.29 10.59
CA GLN A 802 14.64 23.59 9.81
C GLN A 802 15.71 22.51 9.98
N PRO A 803 16.40 22.07 8.91
CA PRO A 803 17.53 21.13 8.98
C PRO A 803 18.61 21.53 9.98
N ALA A 804 18.82 22.84 10.15
CA ALA A 804 19.76 23.41 11.11
C ALA A 804 19.45 23.02 12.57
N TYR A 805 18.19 22.79 12.93
CA TYR A 805 17.81 22.34 14.27
C TYR A 805 18.36 20.95 14.58
N PHE A 806 18.45 20.10 13.56
CA PHE A 806 19.04 18.76 13.64
C PHE A 806 20.57 18.79 13.50
N GLY A 807 21.18 19.88 13.04
CA GLY A 807 22.60 19.88 12.64
C GLY A 807 22.84 19.13 11.32
N LEU A 808 21.78 18.95 10.52
CA LEU A 808 21.83 18.39 9.18
C LEU A 808 22.08 19.52 8.15
N PRO A 809 22.71 19.20 7.00
CA PRO A 809 22.99 20.20 5.98
C PRO A 809 21.71 20.71 5.31
N ALA A 810 21.75 21.93 4.76
CA ALA A 810 20.59 22.57 4.16
C ALA A 810 20.05 21.86 2.90
N ASN A 811 20.85 21.01 2.26
CA ASN A 811 20.45 20.22 1.09
C ASN A 811 19.72 18.91 1.44
N ILE A 812 19.63 18.52 2.73
CA ILE A 812 18.98 17.26 3.15
C ILE A 812 17.52 17.18 2.70
N GLU A 813 16.80 18.31 2.74
CA GLU A 813 15.40 18.38 2.31
C GLU A 813 15.24 17.87 0.88
N ARG A 814 16.22 18.13 0.00
CA ARG A 814 16.18 17.70 -1.40
C ARG A 814 16.31 16.19 -1.53
N ALA A 815 17.25 15.60 -0.80
CA ALA A 815 17.46 14.16 -0.79
C ALA A 815 16.24 13.43 -0.19
N ALA A 816 15.70 13.95 0.92
CA ALA A 816 14.50 13.43 1.56
C ALA A 816 13.29 13.49 0.62
N GLN A 817 13.02 14.66 0.00
CA GLN A 817 11.91 14.81 -0.95
C GLN A 817 12.08 13.90 -2.17
N ARG A 818 13.30 13.69 -2.67
CA ARG A 818 13.58 12.76 -3.78
C ARG A 818 13.26 11.32 -3.38
N ASN A 819 13.69 10.88 -2.20
CA ASN A 819 13.42 9.53 -1.69
C ASN A 819 11.92 9.31 -1.47
N ILE A 820 11.24 10.24 -0.79
CA ILE A 820 9.79 10.17 -0.55
C ILE A 820 9.04 10.16 -1.89
N SER A 821 9.43 10.99 -2.85
CA SER A 821 8.77 11.01 -4.16
C SER A 821 8.95 9.70 -4.93
N SER A 822 10.14 9.11 -4.88
CA SER A 822 10.41 7.80 -5.48
C SER A 822 9.58 6.69 -4.83
N GLN A 823 9.46 6.72 -3.48
CA GLN A 823 8.63 5.77 -2.73
C GLN A 823 7.15 5.90 -3.12
N VAL A 824 6.60 7.12 -3.15
CA VAL A 824 5.21 7.37 -3.55
C VAL A 824 4.94 6.89 -4.98
N ILE A 825 5.85 7.15 -5.92
CA ILE A 825 5.75 6.65 -7.30
C ILE A 825 5.78 5.11 -7.32
N SER A 826 6.65 4.48 -6.54
CA SER A 826 6.72 3.03 -6.42
C SER A 826 5.41 2.43 -5.90
N GLN A 827 4.82 3.03 -4.86
CA GLN A 827 3.51 2.62 -4.33
C GLN A 827 2.38 2.81 -5.36
N LEU A 828 2.38 3.92 -6.11
CA LEU A 828 1.43 4.15 -7.20
C LEU A 828 1.55 3.09 -8.29
N LYS A 829 2.77 2.67 -8.65
CA LYS A 829 2.98 1.54 -9.58
C LYS A 829 2.31 0.26 -9.08
N VAL A 830 2.45 -0.05 -7.79
CA VAL A 830 1.83 -1.26 -7.19
C VAL A 830 0.31 -1.23 -7.33
N MET A 831 -0.35 -0.09 -7.08
CA MET A 831 -1.81 0.01 -7.21
C MET A 831 -2.34 -0.16 -8.62
N MET A 832 -1.57 0.27 -9.62
CA MET A 832 -1.96 0.16 -11.03
C MET A 832 -1.80 -1.25 -11.61
N ARG A 833 -1.04 -2.12 -10.95
CA ARG A 833 -0.88 -3.51 -11.40
C ARG A 833 -2.21 -4.24 -11.25
N SER A 834 -2.60 -4.95 -12.30
CA SER A 834 -3.76 -5.84 -12.24
C SER A 834 -3.49 -6.97 -11.25
N SER A 835 -4.42 -7.24 -10.34
CA SER A 835 -4.34 -8.25 -9.27
C SER A 835 -4.33 -9.70 -9.77
N VAL A 836 -4.02 -9.94 -11.04
CA VAL A 836 -3.83 -11.30 -11.55
C VAL A 836 -2.45 -11.76 -11.09
N GLY A 837 -2.44 -12.31 -9.88
CA GLY A 837 -1.23 -12.72 -9.18
C GLY A 837 -0.30 -13.55 -10.06
N ALA A 838 1.00 -13.36 -9.86
CA ALA A 838 2.09 -14.13 -10.45
C ALA A 838 1.97 -15.67 -10.25
N ASN A 839 0.98 -16.12 -9.47
CA ASN A 839 0.65 -17.53 -9.26
C ASN A 839 -0.08 -18.20 -10.44
N LYS A 840 -0.72 -17.44 -11.34
CA LYS A 840 -1.33 -18.00 -12.57
C LYS A 840 -0.47 -17.65 -13.78
N PHE A 841 0.09 -18.66 -14.45
CA PHE A 841 0.85 -18.49 -15.68
C PHE A 841 -0.09 -18.02 -16.81
N ASP A 842 0.12 -16.79 -17.27
CA ASP A 842 -0.60 -16.20 -18.40
C ASP A 842 0.44 -15.78 -19.45
N LYS A 843 0.47 -16.50 -20.57
CA LYS A 843 1.50 -16.39 -21.61
C LYS A 843 1.56 -14.97 -22.19
N ASP A 844 0.41 -14.35 -22.40
CA ASP A 844 0.34 -13.05 -23.06
C ASP A 844 0.80 -11.92 -22.13
N LYS A 845 0.43 -12.00 -20.84
CA LYS A 845 0.86 -11.03 -19.81
C LYS A 845 2.33 -11.14 -19.49
N TRP A 846 2.84 -12.36 -19.30
CA TRP A 846 4.26 -12.60 -19.10
C TRP A 846 5.05 -12.12 -20.32
N GLY A 847 4.51 -12.31 -21.52
CA GLY A 847 5.07 -11.78 -22.76
C GLY A 847 5.19 -10.25 -22.76
N SER A 848 4.13 -9.52 -22.39
CA SER A 848 4.15 -8.06 -22.41
C SER A 848 5.01 -7.43 -21.33
N GLU A 849 4.92 -7.93 -20.08
CA GLU A 849 5.58 -7.30 -18.93
C GLU A 849 7.07 -7.63 -18.85
N LEU A 850 7.48 -8.84 -19.23
CA LEU A 850 8.87 -9.29 -19.14
C LEU A 850 9.68 -9.00 -20.42
N ALA A 851 9.01 -8.68 -21.54
CA ALA A 851 9.68 -8.36 -22.80
C ALA A 851 10.72 -7.23 -22.70
N PRO A 852 10.47 -6.11 -21.99
CA PRO A 852 11.46 -5.04 -21.84
C PRO A 852 12.76 -5.52 -21.20
N ILE A 853 12.68 -6.33 -20.14
CA ILE A 853 13.84 -6.86 -19.40
C ILE A 853 14.61 -7.86 -20.28
N LEU A 854 13.89 -8.74 -20.98
CA LEU A 854 14.51 -9.70 -21.91
C LEU A 854 15.20 -8.99 -23.09
N ASN A 855 14.60 -7.91 -23.60
CA ASN A 855 15.20 -7.12 -24.67
C ASN A 855 16.42 -6.33 -24.18
N LEU A 856 16.38 -5.78 -22.96
CA LEU A 856 17.53 -5.15 -22.32
C LEU A 856 18.70 -6.13 -22.22
N TRP A 857 18.46 -7.33 -21.70
CA TRP A 857 19.51 -8.35 -21.56
C TRP A 857 20.09 -8.76 -22.90
N LYS A 858 19.26 -8.96 -23.94
CA LYS A 858 19.74 -9.21 -25.30
C LYS A 858 20.66 -8.08 -25.79
N LYS A 859 20.29 -6.82 -25.56
CA LYS A 859 21.08 -5.64 -25.98
C LYS A 859 22.40 -5.53 -25.23
N LEU A 860 22.40 -5.72 -23.91
CA LEU A 860 23.63 -5.69 -23.11
C LEU A 860 24.63 -6.78 -23.55
N ASN A 861 24.11 -7.92 -24.02
CA ASN A 861 24.92 -9.04 -24.49
C ASN A 861 25.33 -8.95 -25.97
N GLN A 862 24.73 -8.05 -26.77
CA GLN A 862 25.07 -7.85 -28.18
C GLN A 862 26.45 -7.18 -28.31
N GLY A 863 27.51 -7.99 -28.22
CA GLY A 863 28.90 -7.54 -28.38
C GLY A 863 29.87 -8.08 -27.34
N SER A 864 29.38 -8.68 -26.23
CA SER A 864 30.24 -9.20 -25.17
C SER A 864 30.48 -10.72 -25.31
N LYS A 865 31.76 -11.15 -25.33
CA LYS A 865 32.14 -12.58 -25.32
C LYS A 865 32.05 -13.23 -23.94
N VAL A 866 31.68 -12.47 -22.91
CA VAL A 866 31.66 -12.88 -21.48
C VAL A 866 30.84 -14.16 -21.25
N ILE A 867 29.67 -14.29 -21.90
CA ILE A 867 28.79 -15.46 -21.71
C ILE A 867 29.38 -16.74 -22.33
N GLN A 868 30.22 -16.61 -23.36
CA GLN A 868 30.82 -17.73 -24.09
C GLN A 868 32.22 -18.10 -23.59
N GLN A 869 32.83 -17.28 -22.72
CA GLN A 869 34.13 -17.56 -22.12
C GLN A 869 34.02 -18.71 -21.12
N LYS A 870 34.69 -19.83 -21.40
CA LYS A 870 34.93 -20.90 -20.43
C LYS A 870 36.16 -20.52 -19.61
N VAL A 871 35.94 -19.89 -18.46
CA VAL A 871 37.02 -19.61 -17.50
C VAL A 871 37.13 -20.79 -16.54
N SER A 872 38.35 -21.28 -16.35
CA SER A 872 38.66 -22.33 -15.37
C SER A 872 38.90 -21.71 -14.01
N ALA A 873 38.50 -22.39 -12.94
CA ALA A 873 38.77 -21.93 -11.58
C ALA A 873 40.28 -21.73 -11.39
N PRO A 874 40.74 -20.58 -10.85
CA PRO A 874 42.15 -20.33 -10.63
C PRO A 874 42.73 -21.38 -9.67
N LYS A 875 43.94 -21.88 -9.98
CA LYS A 875 44.69 -22.78 -9.09
C LYS A 875 45.52 -21.94 -8.12
N ASP A 876 45.53 -22.31 -6.85
CA ASP A 876 46.38 -21.69 -5.83
C ASP A 876 47.86 -22.05 -6.07
N ASP A 877 48.55 -21.26 -6.88
CA ASP A 877 50.01 -21.27 -6.92
C ASP A 877 50.58 -20.31 -5.88
N GLU A 878 51.49 -20.77 -5.01
CA GLU A 878 52.11 -19.97 -3.93
C GLU A 878 52.88 -18.73 -4.41
N ARG A 879 53.16 -18.62 -5.73
CA ARG A 879 53.93 -17.52 -6.34
C ARG A 879 53.08 -16.33 -6.81
N THR A 880 51.76 -16.47 -6.85
CA THR A 880 50.86 -15.42 -7.36
C THR A 880 50.69 -14.31 -6.32
N GLN A 881 50.69 -13.04 -6.75
CA GLN A 881 50.46 -11.93 -5.84
C GLN A 881 49.01 -11.97 -5.30
N PRO A 882 48.76 -11.70 -4.00
CA PRO A 882 47.40 -11.79 -3.43
C PRO A 882 46.34 -10.95 -4.16
N VAL A 883 46.71 -9.75 -4.63
CA VAL A 883 45.81 -8.87 -5.40
C VAL A 883 45.48 -9.46 -6.78
N GLU A 884 46.45 -10.11 -7.43
CA GLU A 884 46.23 -10.78 -8.72
C GLU A 884 45.31 -11.99 -8.57
N SER A 885 45.52 -12.81 -7.52
CA SER A 885 44.62 -13.93 -7.21
C SER A 885 43.19 -13.48 -6.95
N PHE A 886 43.01 -12.39 -6.19
CA PHE A 886 41.68 -11.81 -5.96
C PHE A 886 40.98 -11.42 -7.26
N ILE A 887 41.66 -10.72 -8.18
CA ILE A 887 41.03 -10.23 -9.42
C ILE A 887 40.68 -11.40 -10.35
N LEU A 888 41.51 -12.45 -10.40
CA LEU A 888 41.21 -13.68 -11.14
C LEU A 888 39.95 -14.39 -10.59
N LEU A 889 39.84 -14.50 -9.27
CA LEU A 889 38.65 -15.07 -8.60
C LEU A 889 37.40 -14.22 -8.84
N GLU A 890 37.52 -12.90 -8.73
CA GLU A 890 36.42 -11.97 -8.95
C GLU A 890 35.89 -12.04 -10.39
N HIS A 891 36.80 -12.12 -11.37
CA HIS A 891 36.44 -12.30 -12.77
C HIS A 891 35.74 -13.64 -13.04
N TYR A 892 36.24 -14.72 -12.43
CA TYR A 892 35.59 -16.04 -12.50
C TYR A 892 34.16 -16.00 -11.95
N ASN A 893 33.97 -15.42 -10.75
CA ASN A 893 32.67 -15.28 -10.11
C ASN A 893 31.71 -14.41 -10.94
N ALA A 894 32.22 -13.30 -11.51
CA ALA A 894 31.43 -12.40 -12.37
C ALA A 894 30.90 -13.12 -13.62
N ILE A 895 31.73 -13.95 -14.26
CA ILE A 895 31.33 -14.74 -15.43
C ILE A 895 30.30 -15.81 -15.04
N GLN A 896 30.52 -16.52 -13.94
CA GLN A 896 29.56 -17.52 -13.44
C GLN A 896 28.20 -16.89 -13.14
N LEU A 897 28.19 -15.71 -12.52
CA LEU A 897 26.99 -14.93 -12.25
C LEU A 897 26.27 -14.54 -13.55
N ALA A 898 26.99 -13.97 -14.52
CA ALA A 898 26.44 -13.59 -15.82
C ALA A 898 25.85 -14.79 -16.58
N GLN A 899 26.50 -15.96 -16.52
CA GLN A 899 26.01 -17.21 -17.11
C GLN A 899 24.73 -17.72 -16.43
N GLN A 900 24.64 -17.65 -15.10
CA GLN A 900 23.45 -18.07 -14.36
C GLN A 900 22.24 -17.15 -14.62
N VAL A 901 22.48 -15.83 -14.71
CA VAL A 901 21.45 -14.85 -15.11
C VAL A 901 20.98 -15.14 -16.54
N HIS A 902 21.92 -15.40 -17.46
CA HIS A 902 21.59 -15.77 -18.83
C HIS A 902 20.76 -17.07 -18.89
N ALA A 903 21.11 -18.09 -18.12
CA ALA A 903 20.35 -19.35 -18.06
C ALA A 903 18.93 -19.15 -17.51
N SER A 904 18.78 -18.30 -16.49
CA SER A 904 17.49 -17.97 -15.87
C SER A 904 16.58 -17.22 -16.86
N LEU A 905 17.08 -16.16 -17.49
CA LEU A 905 16.34 -15.37 -18.48
C LEU A 905 16.07 -16.15 -19.78
N SER A 906 16.97 -17.06 -20.17
CA SER A 906 16.76 -17.96 -21.31
C SER A 906 15.66 -18.98 -21.03
N SER A 907 15.65 -19.57 -19.83
CA SER A 907 14.58 -20.48 -19.39
C SER A 907 13.23 -19.76 -19.35
N LEU A 908 13.19 -18.54 -18.81
CA LEU A 908 12.00 -17.69 -18.82
C LEU A 908 11.52 -17.38 -20.25
N ALA A 909 12.44 -17.01 -21.16
CA ALA A 909 12.11 -16.77 -22.56
C ALA A 909 11.61 -18.03 -23.29
N LYS A 910 12.13 -19.21 -22.97
CA LYS A 910 11.66 -20.51 -23.49
C LYS A 910 10.25 -20.84 -23.00
N VAL A 911 9.97 -20.60 -21.72
CA VAL A 911 8.63 -20.76 -21.13
C VAL A 911 7.62 -19.82 -21.80
N ILE A 912 7.96 -18.54 -22.01
CA ILE A 912 7.10 -17.59 -22.72
C ILE A 912 6.87 -18.01 -24.18
N LYS A 913 7.88 -18.58 -24.84
CA LYS A 913 7.76 -19.14 -26.20
C LYS A 913 7.01 -20.48 -26.25
N GLY A 914 6.77 -21.13 -25.11
CA GLY A 914 6.07 -22.40 -25.00
C GLY A 914 6.94 -23.64 -25.26
N THR A 915 8.27 -23.51 -25.25
CA THR A 915 9.19 -24.64 -25.51
C THR A 915 9.66 -25.36 -24.25
N GLN A 916 9.34 -24.83 -23.06
CA GLN A 916 9.72 -25.40 -21.77
C GLN A 916 8.57 -25.25 -20.77
N LEU A 917 8.42 -26.22 -19.86
CA LEU A 917 7.42 -26.20 -18.79
C LEU A 917 7.79 -25.21 -17.68
N VAL A 918 6.79 -24.61 -17.03
CA VAL A 918 6.98 -23.72 -15.89
C VAL A 918 7.50 -24.54 -14.70
N THR A 919 8.66 -24.15 -14.17
CA THR A 919 9.20 -24.70 -12.92
C THR A 919 9.05 -23.67 -11.81
N LYS A 920 9.02 -24.12 -10.55
CA LYS A 920 8.89 -23.22 -9.39
C LYS A 920 9.96 -22.12 -9.37
N SER A 921 11.20 -22.44 -9.73
CA SER A 921 12.28 -21.45 -9.82
C SER A 921 12.05 -20.40 -10.90
N VAL A 922 11.48 -20.78 -12.06
CA VAL A 922 11.14 -19.82 -13.12
C VAL A 922 9.97 -18.95 -12.70
N GLN A 923 9.01 -19.52 -11.97
CA GLN A 923 7.87 -18.78 -11.43
C GLN A 923 8.30 -17.76 -10.36
N GLU A 924 9.22 -18.10 -9.48
CA GLU A 924 9.80 -17.18 -8.50
C GLU A 924 10.57 -16.03 -9.19
N VAL A 925 11.37 -16.35 -10.22
CA VAL A 925 12.09 -15.33 -11.01
C VAL A 925 11.12 -14.44 -11.77
N ALA A 926 10.12 -15.01 -12.44
CA ALA A 926 9.10 -14.25 -13.17
C ALA A 926 8.31 -13.36 -12.21
N GLY A 927 7.90 -13.90 -11.07
CA GLY A 927 7.22 -13.16 -10.01
C GLY A 927 8.05 -11.98 -9.54
N ALA A 928 9.31 -12.18 -9.16
CA ALA A 928 10.19 -11.09 -8.73
C ALA A 928 10.33 -10.01 -9.83
N LEU A 929 10.59 -10.41 -11.07
CA LEU A 929 10.73 -9.47 -12.20
C LEU A 929 9.43 -8.70 -12.51
N MET A 930 8.26 -9.34 -12.41
CA MET A 930 6.95 -8.68 -12.53
C MET A 930 6.70 -7.72 -11.37
N HIS A 931 7.21 -8.03 -10.18
CA HIS A 931 7.19 -7.09 -9.06
C HIS A 931 8.19 -5.93 -9.22
N HIS A 932 9.04 -5.96 -10.26
CA HIS A 932 10.21 -5.09 -10.45
C HIS A 932 11.26 -5.20 -9.34
N GLU A 933 11.37 -6.39 -8.76
CA GLU A 933 12.36 -6.73 -7.76
C GLU A 933 13.37 -7.72 -8.35
N THR A 934 14.62 -7.58 -7.92
CA THR A 934 15.68 -8.48 -8.35
C THR A 934 15.49 -9.84 -7.68
N PRO A 935 15.45 -10.95 -8.44
CA PRO A 935 15.24 -12.29 -7.89
C PRO A 935 16.21 -12.62 -6.74
N GLY A 936 15.68 -13.21 -5.65
CA GLY A 936 16.49 -13.55 -4.48
C GLY A 936 17.63 -14.54 -4.77
N SER A 937 17.51 -15.38 -5.80
CA SER A 937 18.59 -16.26 -6.25
C SER A 937 19.80 -15.49 -6.80
N TRP A 938 19.57 -14.32 -7.39
CA TRP A 938 20.61 -13.42 -7.90
C TRP A 938 21.22 -12.60 -6.77
N MET A 939 20.40 -12.09 -5.84
CA MET A 939 20.85 -11.33 -4.66
C MET A 939 21.74 -12.16 -3.74
N LYS A 940 21.51 -13.48 -3.63
CA LYS A 940 22.39 -14.40 -2.87
C LYS A 940 23.81 -14.50 -3.43
N LEU A 941 23.99 -14.29 -4.73
CA LEU A 941 25.31 -14.34 -5.38
C LEU A 941 26.00 -12.98 -5.33
N TRP A 942 25.24 -11.93 -5.61
CA TRP A 942 25.70 -10.57 -5.47
C TRP A 942 24.53 -9.67 -5.04
N GLU A 943 24.69 -9.07 -3.87
CA GLU A 943 23.79 -8.02 -3.39
C GLU A 943 24.03 -6.76 -4.21
N GLY A 944 23.11 -6.48 -5.12
CA GLY A 944 23.13 -5.29 -5.98
C GLY A 944 21.87 -4.44 -5.81
N PRO A 945 21.60 -3.53 -6.75
CA PRO A 945 20.38 -2.74 -6.76
C PRO A 945 19.11 -3.61 -6.75
N GLU A 946 18.06 -3.18 -6.06
CA GLU A 946 16.76 -3.89 -6.05
C GLU A 946 16.07 -3.84 -7.42
N ASP A 947 16.27 -2.77 -8.20
CA ASP A 947 15.72 -2.65 -9.54
C ASP A 947 16.46 -3.58 -10.52
N PRO A 948 15.78 -4.57 -11.12
CA PRO A 948 16.40 -5.54 -12.01
C PRO A 948 17.06 -4.87 -13.24
N VAL A 949 16.56 -3.72 -13.69
CA VAL A 949 17.15 -3.01 -14.84
C VAL A 949 18.51 -2.42 -14.48
N GLN A 950 18.62 -1.80 -13.31
CA GLN A 950 19.89 -1.25 -12.81
C GLN A 950 20.86 -2.38 -12.47
N TRP A 951 20.37 -3.44 -11.85
CA TRP A 951 21.15 -4.61 -11.48
C TRP A 951 21.80 -5.29 -12.70
N LEU A 952 21.03 -5.51 -13.78
CA LEU A 952 21.54 -6.10 -15.02
C LEU A 952 22.59 -5.22 -15.72
N LYS A 953 22.43 -3.88 -15.67
CA LYS A 953 23.43 -2.94 -16.21
C LYS A 953 24.72 -2.98 -15.40
N ALA A 954 24.61 -2.94 -14.07
CA ALA A 954 25.74 -2.92 -13.15
C ALA A 954 26.62 -4.16 -13.30
N ILE A 955 26.03 -5.35 -13.44
CA ILE A 955 26.81 -6.58 -13.68
C ILE A 955 27.59 -6.51 -14.97
N MET A 956 26.96 -6.09 -16.07
CA MET A 956 27.66 -6.05 -17.35
C MET A 956 28.79 -5.01 -17.33
N GLN A 957 28.57 -3.85 -16.69
CA GLN A 957 29.61 -2.84 -16.49
C GLN A 957 30.77 -3.36 -15.64
N LYS A 958 30.51 -3.93 -14.46
CA LYS A 958 31.53 -4.51 -13.58
C LYS A 958 32.29 -5.65 -14.24
N THR A 959 31.61 -6.53 -14.97
CA THR A 959 32.27 -7.67 -15.65
C THR A 959 33.19 -7.21 -16.78
N ASN A 960 32.77 -6.19 -17.55
CA ASN A 960 33.61 -5.59 -18.57
C ASN A 960 34.80 -4.84 -17.94
N ALA A 961 34.58 -4.12 -16.84
CA ALA A 961 35.64 -3.43 -16.11
C ALA A 961 36.69 -4.43 -15.56
N LEU A 962 36.27 -5.54 -14.96
CA LEU A 962 37.18 -6.60 -14.49
C LEU A 962 38.04 -7.17 -15.62
N SER A 963 37.51 -7.27 -16.84
CA SER A 963 38.30 -7.69 -18.01
C SER A 963 39.42 -6.69 -18.33
N VAL A 964 39.15 -5.38 -18.21
CA VAL A 964 40.15 -4.32 -18.35
C VAL A 964 41.17 -4.35 -17.20
N TRP A 965 40.75 -4.69 -15.99
CA TRP A 965 41.67 -4.84 -14.85
C TRP A 965 42.64 -5.99 -15.07
N LEU A 966 42.21 -7.11 -15.65
CA LEU A 966 43.09 -8.22 -16.03
C LEU A 966 44.14 -7.80 -17.07
N GLU A 967 43.76 -7.02 -18.08
CA GLU A 967 44.71 -6.47 -19.06
C GLU A 967 45.75 -5.56 -18.38
N LYS A 968 45.32 -4.72 -17.43
CA LYS A 968 46.22 -3.84 -16.65
C LYS A 968 47.18 -4.61 -15.74
N ILE A 969 46.77 -5.77 -15.21
CA ILE A 969 47.64 -6.66 -14.43
C ILE A 969 48.71 -7.27 -15.32
N GLN A 970 48.32 -7.81 -16.49
CA GLN A 970 49.27 -8.38 -17.46
C GLN A 970 50.30 -7.34 -17.94
N GLY A 971 49.89 -6.07 -18.01
CA GLY A 971 50.78 -4.93 -18.30
C GLY A 971 51.55 -4.35 -17.10
N GLY A 972 51.39 -4.89 -15.87
CA GLY A 972 52.09 -4.43 -14.66
C GLY A 972 51.75 -3.01 -14.19
N SER A 973 50.71 -2.37 -14.74
CA SER A 973 50.39 -0.94 -14.57
C SER A 973 49.25 -0.66 -13.57
N LEU A 974 48.69 -1.72 -12.96
CA LEU A 974 47.51 -1.61 -12.10
C LEU A 974 47.71 -0.60 -10.94
N LEU A 975 48.80 -0.74 -10.19
CA LEU A 975 49.08 0.09 -9.00
C LEU A 975 49.48 1.54 -9.34
N SER A 976 49.88 1.83 -10.57
CA SER A 976 50.22 3.18 -11.04
C SER A 976 49.02 3.97 -11.57
N SER A 977 47.94 3.28 -11.94
CA SER A 977 46.73 3.89 -12.49
C SER A 977 45.78 4.38 -11.38
N VAL A 978 44.88 5.30 -11.73
CA VAL A 978 43.75 5.64 -10.85
C VAL A 978 42.73 4.51 -10.93
N LEU A 979 42.41 3.91 -9.79
CA LEU A 979 41.47 2.81 -9.67
C LEU A 979 40.15 3.30 -9.10
N ASP A 980 39.04 2.81 -9.65
CA ASP A 980 37.69 3.05 -9.13
C ASP A 980 37.19 1.78 -8.45
N LEU A 981 36.91 1.86 -7.15
CA LEU A 981 36.43 0.70 -6.37
C LEU A 981 34.99 0.30 -6.73
N SER A 982 34.23 1.18 -7.40
CA SER A 982 32.88 0.87 -7.86
C SER A 982 32.85 -0.23 -8.94
N GLU A 983 33.98 -0.53 -9.57
CA GLU A 983 34.07 -1.54 -10.63
C GLU A 983 34.13 -2.98 -10.08
N LEU A 984 34.38 -3.15 -8.77
CA LEU A 984 34.50 -4.45 -8.10
C LEU A 984 33.17 -4.92 -7.49
N PHE A 985 33.00 -6.23 -7.27
CA PHE A 985 31.89 -6.76 -6.47
C PHE A 985 32.22 -6.74 -4.97
N HIS A 986 33.46 -7.06 -4.61
CA HIS A 986 33.97 -7.15 -3.23
C HIS A 986 35.20 -6.23 -2.98
N PRO A 987 35.04 -4.89 -2.99
CA PRO A 987 36.11 -3.92 -2.78
C PRO A 987 36.79 -4.01 -1.39
N ASP A 988 36.08 -4.47 -0.36
CA ASP A 988 36.64 -4.71 0.98
C ASP A 988 37.71 -5.82 0.96
N THR A 989 37.43 -6.89 0.23
CA THR A 989 38.33 -8.03 0.04
C THR A 989 39.56 -7.62 -0.78
N PHE A 990 39.39 -6.73 -1.77
CA PHE A 990 40.49 -6.12 -2.49
C PHE A 990 41.44 -5.32 -1.58
N LEU A 991 40.91 -4.48 -0.67
CA LEU A 991 41.73 -3.72 0.28
C LEU A 991 42.48 -4.65 1.25
N ASN A 992 41.88 -5.77 1.63
CA ASN A 992 42.54 -6.80 2.45
C ASN A 992 43.60 -7.59 1.68
N ALA A 993 43.37 -7.91 0.41
CA ALA A 993 44.39 -8.51 -0.47
C ALA A 993 45.59 -7.56 -0.64
N PHE A 994 45.32 -6.25 -0.78
CA PHE A 994 46.36 -5.22 -0.78
C PHE A 994 47.09 -5.13 0.57
N ARG A 995 46.39 -5.29 1.70
CA ARG A 995 47.00 -5.40 3.05
C ARG A 995 47.94 -6.61 3.14
N GLN A 996 47.54 -7.76 2.60
CA GLN A 996 48.37 -8.97 2.58
C GLN A 996 49.62 -8.77 1.72
N GLN A 997 49.48 -8.19 0.53
CA GLN A 997 50.61 -7.90 -0.35
C GLN A 997 51.61 -6.93 0.28
N THR A 998 51.12 -5.84 0.89
CA THR A 998 51.95 -4.88 1.61
C THR A 998 52.63 -5.49 2.84
N ALA A 999 51.96 -6.38 3.58
CA ALA A 999 52.55 -7.14 4.69
C ALA A 999 53.70 -8.06 4.24
N ARG A 1000 53.49 -8.86 3.18
CA ARG A 1000 54.51 -9.75 2.60
C ARG A 1000 55.75 -8.98 2.15
N LEU A 1001 55.55 -7.84 1.48
CA LEU A 1001 56.63 -7.01 0.97
C LEU A 1001 57.35 -6.21 2.06
N SER A 1002 56.63 -5.76 3.10
CA SER A 1002 57.21 -5.03 4.25
C SER A 1002 57.81 -5.95 5.31
N LYS A 1003 57.56 -7.27 5.23
CA LYS A 1003 57.93 -8.27 6.26
C LYS A 1003 57.37 -7.92 7.65
N THR A 1004 56.19 -7.32 7.69
CA THR A 1004 55.50 -6.94 8.93
C THR A 1004 54.26 -7.81 9.13
N PRO A 1005 53.91 -8.22 10.37
CA PRO A 1005 52.63 -8.87 10.63
C PRO A 1005 51.45 -8.00 10.19
N MET A 1006 50.40 -8.61 9.63
CA MET A 1006 49.22 -7.88 9.12
C MET A 1006 48.56 -7.00 10.18
N ASP A 1007 48.53 -7.45 11.45
CA ASP A 1007 47.89 -6.75 12.57
C ASP A 1007 48.56 -5.43 12.96
N ASN A 1008 49.82 -5.26 12.57
CA ASN A 1008 50.60 -4.05 12.83
C ASN A 1008 50.47 -3.00 11.73
N LEU A 1009 49.65 -3.23 10.70
CA LEU A 1009 49.37 -2.27 9.64
C LEU A 1009 48.05 -1.51 9.90
N LYS A 1010 48.04 -0.21 9.57
CA LYS A 1010 46.85 0.66 9.57
C LYS A 1010 46.63 1.27 8.18
N LEU A 1011 45.36 1.45 7.81
CA LEU A 1011 44.96 2.07 6.54
C LEU A 1011 45.00 3.58 6.69
N VAL A 1012 45.66 4.28 5.76
CA VAL A 1012 45.81 5.73 5.82
C VAL A 1012 45.58 6.35 4.45
N SER A 1013 44.88 7.47 4.42
CA SER A 1013 44.59 8.29 3.25
C SER A 1013 45.40 9.60 3.27
N SER A 1014 45.90 10.00 2.09
CA SER A 1014 46.44 11.33 1.83
C SER A 1014 45.74 11.98 0.64
N TRP A 1015 45.37 13.25 0.82
CA TRP A 1015 44.73 14.09 -0.20
C TRP A 1015 45.69 15.11 -0.81
N LYS A 1016 46.93 15.20 -0.29
CA LYS A 1016 47.99 16.07 -0.83
C LYS A 1016 48.70 15.39 -2.00
N SER A 1017 49.15 16.18 -2.98
CA SER A 1017 49.84 15.70 -4.20
C SER A 1017 51.23 15.07 -3.96
N GLY A 1018 51.73 15.08 -2.71
CA GLY A 1018 52.89 14.29 -2.29
C GLY A 1018 52.40 13.02 -1.59
N GLY A 1019 52.81 11.85 -2.07
CA GLY A 1019 52.39 10.55 -1.54
C GLY A 1019 52.64 10.36 -0.05
N ILE A 1020 52.22 9.22 0.49
CA ILE A 1020 52.31 8.95 1.94
C ILE A 1020 53.76 8.60 2.32
N ASN A 1021 54.39 9.45 3.15
CA ASN A 1021 55.72 9.19 3.70
C ASN A 1021 55.71 7.89 4.51
N GLY A 1022 56.56 6.92 4.14
CA GLY A 1022 56.65 5.60 4.81
C GLY A 1022 55.92 4.44 4.09
N ALA A 1023 55.11 4.72 3.06
CA ALA A 1023 54.42 3.69 2.28
C ALA A 1023 55.31 3.08 1.18
N ARG A 1024 55.44 1.74 1.14
CA ARG A 1024 56.16 1.02 0.06
C ARG A 1024 55.36 0.91 -1.24
N HIS A 1025 54.04 0.76 -1.13
CA HIS A 1025 53.09 0.79 -2.25
C HIS A 1025 51.89 1.65 -1.85
N SER A 1026 51.43 2.47 -2.78
CA SER A 1026 50.25 3.32 -2.62
C SER A 1026 49.35 3.18 -3.84
N ILE A 1027 48.04 3.21 -3.63
CA ILE A 1027 47.05 3.17 -4.70
C ILE A 1027 46.38 4.55 -4.79
N LYS A 1028 46.14 5.03 -6.00
CA LYS A 1028 45.30 6.21 -6.24
C LYS A 1028 43.86 5.76 -6.46
N LEU A 1029 42.97 6.14 -5.56
CA LEU A 1029 41.54 5.89 -5.69
C LEU A 1029 40.85 7.11 -6.31
N GLY A 1030 40.05 6.88 -7.34
CA GLY A 1030 39.17 7.88 -7.95
C GLY A 1030 37.71 7.46 -7.86
N GLY A 1031 36.80 8.34 -8.27
CA GLY A 1031 35.38 8.02 -8.40
C GLY A 1031 34.59 7.97 -7.09
N LEU A 1032 35.19 8.36 -5.97
CA LEU A 1032 34.49 8.44 -4.69
C LEU A 1032 33.51 9.63 -4.67
N GLN A 1033 32.42 9.45 -3.94
CA GLN A 1033 31.35 10.41 -3.76
C GLN A 1033 31.19 10.74 -2.28
N LEU A 1034 30.86 12.00 -1.95
CA LEU A 1034 30.65 12.49 -0.59
C LEU A 1034 29.24 13.06 -0.45
N GLU A 1035 28.55 12.67 0.61
CA GLU A 1035 27.27 13.23 1.01
C GLU A 1035 27.40 13.90 2.38
N GLY A 1036 26.63 14.96 2.60
CA GLY A 1036 26.57 15.69 3.86
C GLY A 1036 27.46 16.93 3.93
N CYS A 1037 28.56 16.95 3.18
CA CYS A 1037 29.52 18.05 3.12
C CYS A 1037 30.15 18.17 1.72
N THR A 1038 30.84 19.27 1.47
CA THR A 1038 31.75 19.45 0.33
C THR A 1038 33.19 19.35 0.78
N PHE A 1039 34.07 18.90 -0.12
CA PHE A 1039 35.49 18.73 0.19
C PHE A 1039 36.36 19.30 -0.92
N ASP A 1040 37.15 20.31 -0.58
CA ASP A 1040 37.97 21.08 -1.52
C ASP A 1040 39.42 20.54 -1.61
N GLY A 1041 39.71 19.36 -1.04
CA GLY A 1041 41.04 18.74 -1.03
C GLY A 1041 41.86 18.98 0.24
N ASN A 1042 41.55 20.05 0.99
CA ASN A 1042 42.26 20.41 2.23
C ASN A 1042 41.37 20.49 3.47
N ALA A 1043 40.10 20.86 3.33
CA ALA A 1043 39.16 20.99 4.44
C ALA A 1043 37.73 20.66 3.98
N LEU A 1044 36.88 20.32 4.96
CA LEU A 1044 35.45 20.15 4.75
C LEU A 1044 34.75 21.51 4.81
N SER A 1045 33.77 21.71 3.93
CA SER A 1045 32.91 22.90 3.86
C SER A 1045 31.43 22.53 3.96
N GLU A 1046 30.61 23.46 4.45
CA GLU A 1046 29.17 23.23 4.62
C GLU A 1046 28.44 23.30 3.29
N ASN A 1047 27.43 22.42 3.14
CA ASN A 1047 26.55 22.46 1.99
C ASN A 1047 25.57 23.63 2.09
N GLU A 1048 25.51 24.42 1.04
CA GLU A 1048 24.43 25.37 0.82
C GLU A 1048 23.14 24.65 0.42
N ARG A 1049 22.01 25.35 0.50
CA ARG A 1049 20.72 24.80 0.06
C ARG A 1049 20.75 24.38 -1.42
N ASN A 1050 21.57 25.05 -2.24
CA ASN A 1050 21.69 24.79 -3.66
C ASN A 1050 22.73 23.73 -4.04
N SER A 1051 23.54 23.27 -3.08
CA SER A 1051 24.55 22.24 -3.33
C SER A 1051 23.89 20.93 -3.80
N PRO A 1052 24.57 20.17 -4.69
CA PRO A 1052 24.10 18.84 -5.08
C PRO A 1052 24.00 17.93 -3.84
N SER A 1053 23.15 16.92 -3.91
CA SER A 1053 23.01 15.94 -2.82
C SER A 1053 24.30 15.15 -2.63
N VAL A 1054 24.92 14.75 -3.74
CA VAL A 1054 26.18 14.02 -3.79
C VAL A 1054 27.23 14.88 -4.49
N SER A 1055 28.40 15.02 -3.88
CA SER A 1055 29.54 15.76 -4.43
C SER A 1055 30.67 14.81 -4.79
N ALA A 1056 31.23 14.94 -5.99
CA ALA A 1056 32.43 14.19 -6.36
C ALA A 1056 33.65 14.72 -5.57
N ILE A 1057 34.51 13.82 -5.10
CA ILE A 1057 35.73 14.22 -4.38
C ILE A 1057 36.98 14.02 -5.25
N PRO A 1058 38.06 14.77 -4.97
CA PRO A 1058 39.35 14.59 -5.64
C PRO A 1058 39.89 13.16 -5.46
N SER A 1059 40.79 12.73 -6.33
CA SER A 1059 41.44 11.42 -6.17
C SER A 1059 42.28 11.37 -4.90
N CYS A 1060 42.14 10.32 -4.09
CA CYS A 1060 42.93 10.13 -2.86
C CYS A 1060 44.01 9.07 -3.05
N THR A 1061 45.11 9.21 -2.32
CA THR A 1061 46.16 8.19 -2.25
C THR A 1061 45.97 7.39 -0.97
N VAL A 1062 45.88 6.07 -1.09
CA VAL A 1062 45.67 5.15 0.04
C VAL A 1062 46.83 4.17 0.15
N ALA A 1063 47.30 3.95 1.38
CA ALA A 1063 48.36 2.98 1.67
C ALA A 1063 48.18 2.34 3.06
N TRP A 1064 48.77 1.16 3.23
CA TRP A 1064 48.93 0.51 4.52
C TRP A 1064 50.30 0.86 5.10
N ILE A 1065 50.33 1.46 6.28
CA ILE A 1065 51.58 1.81 6.99
C ILE A 1065 51.65 1.10 8.35
N PRO A 1066 52.84 0.81 8.90
CA PRO A 1066 52.99 0.32 10.26
C PRO A 1066 52.39 1.29 11.29
N LYS A 1067 51.76 0.76 12.36
CA LYS A 1067 51.15 1.55 13.43
C LYS A 1067 52.11 2.54 14.11
N GLU A 1068 53.39 2.20 14.17
CA GLU A 1068 54.47 2.99 14.76
C GLU A 1068 54.85 4.24 13.94
N GLN A 1069 54.46 4.31 12.66
CA GLN A 1069 54.73 5.47 11.81
C GLN A 1069 53.71 6.58 12.01
N ALA A 1070 54.21 7.82 11.97
CA ALA A 1070 53.40 9.03 12.07
C ALA A 1070 52.39 9.12 10.92
N GLU A 1071 51.17 9.55 11.24
CA GLU A 1071 50.13 9.77 10.25
C GLU A 1071 50.43 11.01 9.40
N PRO A 1072 49.97 11.06 8.14
CA PRO A 1072 50.15 12.20 7.26
C PRO A 1072 49.42 13.46 7.74
N TYR A 1073 48.47 13.31 8.67
CA TYR A 1073 47.75 14.40 9.31
C TYR A 1073 47.69 14.18 10.84
N PRO A 1074 47.57 15.25 11.65
CA PRO A 1074 47.29 15.13 13.08
C PRO A 1074 45.92 14.49 13.32
N VAL A 1075 45.81 13.68 14.38
CA VAL A 1075 44.56 12.97 14.73
C VAL A 1075 43.44 13.96 15.06
N ASP A 1076 43.76 15.09 15.70
CA ASP A 1076 42.78 16.10 16.13
C ASP A 1076 42.18 16.90 14.95
N ASP A 1077 42.88 16.96 13.81
CA ASP A 1077 42.45 17.71 12.62
C ASP A 1077 41.70 16.83 11.60
N CYS A 1078 41.56 15.53 11.86
CA CYS A 1078 40.94 14.57 10.94
C CYS A 1078 39.69 13.94 11.52
N ILE A 1079 38.75 13.62 10.63
CA ILE A 1079 37.57 12.81 10.94
C ILE A 1079 37.60 11.51 10.14
N ALA A 1080 37.31 10.41 10.81
CA ALA A 1080 37.18 9.10 10.18
C ALA A 1080 35.77 8.95 9.56
N LEU A 1081 35.69 9.00 8.23
CA LEU A 1081 34.44 8.81 7.49
C LEU A 1081 34.32 7.37 6.97
N PRO A 1082 33.16 6.72 7.12
CA PRO A 1082 32.89 5.42 6.53
C PRO A 1082 32.68 5.54 5.01
N ILE A 1083 33.21 4.58 4.25
CA ILE A 1083 32.88 4.36 2.84
C ILE A 1083 31.80 3.29 2.76
N TYR A 1084 30.64 3.63 2.21
CA TYR A 1084 29.56 2.70 1.94
C TYR A 1084 29.55 2.23 0.48
N TYR A 1085 29.00 1.04 0.25
CA TYR A 1085 28.79 0.50 -1.09
C TYR A 1085 27.78 1.31 -1.90
N THR A 1086 26.69 1.73 -1.26
CA THR A 1086 25.57 2.43 -1.87
C THR A 1086 25.05 3.52 -0.94
N ILE A 1087 24.22 4.41 -1.48
CA ILE A 1087 23.55 5.49 -0.74
C ILE A 1087 22.68 4.93 0.41
N LYS A 1088 22.26 3.65 0.37
CA LYS A 1088 21.45 3.01 1.43
C LYS A 1088 22.21 2.79 2.75
N ARG A 1089 23.54 2.94 2.77
CA ARG A 1089 24.41 2.80 3.98
C ARG A 1089 24.32 1.46 4.70
N GLU A 1090 24.03 0.36 3.99
CA GLU A 1090 23.87 -0.97 4.58
C GLU A 1090 25.20 -1.65 4.93
N LYS A 1091 26.19 -1.56 4.04
CA LYS A 1091 27.52 -2.20 4.19
C LYS A 1091 28.65 -1.19 4.06
N ILE A 1092 29.62 -1.32 4.96
CA ILE A 1092 30.83 -0.49 5.00
C ILE A 1092 31.97 -1.23 4.32
N VAL A 1093 32.71 -0.54 3.45
CA VAL A 1093 33.91 -1.02 2.79
C VAL A 1093 35.14 -0.80 3.69
N ALA A 1094 35.36 0.45 4.11
CA ALA A 1094 36.50 0.87 4.92
C ALA A 1094 36.24 2.22 5.59
N GLN A 1095 37.19 2.68 6.41
CA GLN A 1095 37.19 4.01 7.02
C GLN A 1095 38.38 4.80 6.47
N LEU A 1096 38.15 6.05 6.04
CA LEU A 1096 39.19 6.97 5.59
C LEU A 1096 39.24 8.20 6.48
N ASN A 1097 40.45 8.64 6.77
CA ASN A 1097 40.69 9.89 7.50
C ASN A 1097 40.63 11.06 6.51
N VAL A 1098 39.73 12.00 6.78
CA VAL A 1098 39.52 13.21 5.98
C VAL A 1098 39.83 14.44 6.84
N PRO A 1099 40.59 15.42 6.35
CA PRO A 1099 40.87 16.66 7.07
C PRO A 1099 39.58 17.46 7.34
N ALA A 1100 39.27 17.69 8.62
CA ALA A 1100 38.02 18.29 9.08
C ALA A 1100 38.08 19.83 9.22
N GLY A 1101 39.28 20.40 9.39
CA GLY A 1101 39.49 21.85 9.44
C GLY A 1101 38.74 22.60 10.56
N GLY A 1102 38.45 21.95 11.70
CA GLY A 1102 37.69 22.54 12.81
C GLY A 1102 36.83 21.52 13.59
N GLU A 1103 35.81 22.01 14.32
CA GLU A 1103 34.95 21.24 15.25
C GLU A 1103 34.39 19.92 14.67
N PRO A 1104 34.89 18.74 15.09
CA PRO A 1104 34.49 17.45 14.51
C PRO A 1104 33.03 17.08 14.81
N HIS A 1105 32.46 17.56 15.92
CA HIS A 1105 31.08 17.31 16.31
C HIS A 1105 30.06 17.75 15.26
N LYS A 1106 30.37 18.82 14.53
CA LYS A 1106 29.51 19.37 13.48
C LYS A 1106 29.39 18.40 12.30
N TRP A 1107 30.52 17.87 11.85
CA TRP A 1107 30.57 16.92 10.73
C TRP A 1107 29.95 15.56 11.08
N ILE A 1108 30.09 15.13 12.34
CA ILE A 1108 29.38 13.95 12.86
C ILE A 1108 27.86 14.18 12.81
N GLN A 1109 27.38 15.35 13.26
CA GLN A 1109 25.94 15.68 13.24
C GLN A 1109 25.38 15.76 11.82
N CYS A 1110 26.15 16.27 10.85
CA CYS A 1110 25.78 16.32 9.44
C CYS A 1110 25.63 14.92 8.78
N GLY A 1111 26.14 13.87 9.44
CA GLY A 1111 26.08 12.51 8.92
C GLY A 1111 26.93 12.31 7.67
N ALA A 1112 28.11 12.97 7.61
CA ALA A 1112 29.02 12.90 6.48
C ALA A 1112 29.45 11.47 6.20
N ALA A 1113 29.36 11.05 4.93
CA ALA A 1113 29.72 9.69 4.52
C ALA A 1113 30.26 9.67 3.09
N LEU A 1114 31.15 8.71 2.84
CA LEU A 1114 31.72 8.45 1.52
C LEU A 1114 30.98 7.29 0.86
N PHE A 1115 30.85 7.33 -0.46
CA PHE A 1115 30.18 6.32 -1.27
C PHE A 1115 31.04 5.92 -2.45
N LEU A 1116 30.91 4.65 -2.82
CA LEU A 1116 31.30 4.20 -4.14
C LEU A 1116 30.29 4.70 -5.17
N LYS A 1117 30.77 4.97 -6.39
CA LYS A 1117 29.91 5.36 -7.51
C LYS A 1117 28.90 4.24 -7.81
N ASN A 1118 27.63 4.61 -7.99
CA ASN A 1118 26.53 3.70 -8.34
C ASN A 1118 26.50 3.35 -9.84
#